data_AF-A0A821UIK8-F1
#
_entry.id   AF-A0A821UIK8-F1
#
_cell.length_a   1.000
_cell.length_b   1.000
_cell.length_c   1.000
_cell.angle_alpha   90.00
_cell.angle_beta   90.00
_cell.angle_gamma   90.00
#
_symmetry.space_group_name_H-M   'P 1'
#
loop_
_entity.id
_entity.type
_entity.pdbx_description
1 polymer ?
#
loop_
_entity_poly.entity_id
_entity_poly.type
_entity_poly.pdbx_seq_one_letter_code
_entity_poly.pdbx_strand_id
1 'polypeptide(L)'
;MTTEDTSSRSSSIIVNRFYLSDIQKDLVDDKLSSTDICTMFRALLTEFERMETSGITTTKIFLDAIEEIANVVLAISPYKLLDPRVLRHPLIYFLHQMLIDLLVSWRASEIRLSIQESDIFLKIVLIFVNAAEYAFAVGADEDRQRITDLLATRRFLILVREQIEDSDMHKQCINDDPNICTLGLLTIKLLQGCPFYNCTEYNACLIETLILNCLDSYDYIQAVRRFQSEETYTDMDDFLLFTCWDYMPFDALLSQSSNSSLSKIDSINHFYDELLTRFEHALDQPPITYSGLYYIFERCQQLLSIPKLPSFDKHAQIIIDHLIKMLENLSSTNSNDDALIIVALEAFYNLSKIPDIRTIMKKRHLTSLFNKYTDVEMGEKRKLAFDILAEIMDEQEINNNSSEIISVFTDQLKELNPNEYKPDIDNTLSSLQALMQYEQIKNEFIKQGGLDKLISFVCDGEPYEKCVKQLEDALKILWSCTFSNPEALNKLKQDQILMTHVNHLLEKSKQDENITLEKAAEGLIWKVEKEEKFLEEQSAEEEKKKQKAEEPDIEQDEKEEEVQKYDIMMSYSWADMDLAHRIFKHLTEKLGYRVWLDQEQMHGSTIETMANAVENAEYILMCMSDTYKRSANCQSEAEYAFKRKKNIVPIQMKEDYIPDGWLGFILGTRMYIDFEKYDFDKAIELLDNEIQLQKKNSKEAEEAAEMEEKSVVASENKDNIKEEVANHQNTTNVKVNKNNILNWNEDNVREFLLKHNLSAIAFLCQGINGEELSNLYTMCKTNSISMYRSLKLELIHSCNKILPISTYLRFMSRIRAVCDDTLDTSAQTMNKSYEHDLLDDQ
;
A
#
# COMPACT_ATOMS: atom_id res chain seq x y z
N MET A 1 -71.70 -32.95 -51.26
CA MET A 1 -71.55 -34.15 -50.42
C MET A 1 -70.14 -34.64 -50.66
N THR A 2 -69.14 -34.54 -49.79
CA THR A 2 -68.99 -34.22 -48.36
C THR A 2 -67.46 -34.00 -48.23
N THR A 3 -66.98 -32.80 -47.89
CA THR A 3 -66.30 -32.52 -46.61
C THR A 3 -65.45 -33.68 -46.09
N GLU A 4 -64.15 -33.66 -46.40
CA GLU A 4 -63.09 -34.24 -45.58
C GLU A 4 -62.02 -33.17 -45.34
N ASP A 5 -61.56 -33.13 -44.10
CA ASP A 5 -61.07 -31.96 -43.37
C ASP A 5 -59.78 -31.32 -43.88
N THR A 6 -59.87 -30.01 -44.13
CA THR A 6 -58.73 -29.08 -44.22
C THR A 6 -58.36 -28.54 -42.83
N SER A 7 -58.08 -29.42 -41.88
CA SER A 7 -57.53 -29.03 -40.57
C SER A 7 -56.58 -30.11 -40.03
N SER A 8 -55.26 -29.94 -40.26
CA SER A 8 -54.14 -30.45 -39.43
C SER A 8 -52.85 -30.70 -40.24
N ARG A 9 -52.20 -29.65 -40.77
CA ARG A 9 -50.75 -29.68 -41.04
C ARG A 9 -50.13 -28.32 -40.75
N SER A 10 -50.08 -28.01 -39.47
CA SER A 10 -49.05 -27.15 -38.87
C SER A 10 -47.74 -27.94 -38.85
N SER A 11 -46.76 -27.56 -39.68
CA SER A 11 -45.38 -28.00 -39.48
C SER A 11 -44.43 -26.96 -40.07
N SER A 12 -44.07 -26.00 -39.22
CA SER A 12 -42.93 -25.08 -39.30
C SER A 12 -41.62 -25.86 -39.22
N ILE A 13 -41.31 -26.65 -40.27
CA ILE A 13 -40.07 -27.41 -40.36
C ILE A 13 -39.14 -26.63 -41.31
N ILE A 14 -38.14 -25.95 -40.76
CA ILE A 14 -37.04 -25.31 -41.50
C ILE A 14 -36.07 -26.37 -42.01
N VAL A 15 -35.85 -27.43 -41.24
CA VAL A 15 -34.87 -28.45 -41.59
C VAL A 15 -35.47 -29.41 -42.59
N ASN A 16 -35.04 -29.28 -43.84
CA ASN A 16 -35.36 -30.24 -44.89
C ASN A 16 -34.97 -31.66 -44.40
N ARG A 17 -35.94 -32.59 -44.36
CA ARG A 17 -35.75 -34.00 -43.96
C ARG A 17 -34.54 -34.68 -44.61
N PHE A 18 -34.10 -34.16 -45.76
CA PHE A 18 -32.88 -34.57 -46.46
C PHE A 18 -31.63 -34.49 -45.56
N TYR A 19 -31.41 -33.36 -44.87
CA TYR A 19 -30.21 -33.15 -44.06
C TYR A 19 -30.18 -33.98 -42.77
N LEU A 20 -31.34 -34.21 -42.14
CA LEU A 20 -31.44 -35.08 -40.95
C LEU A 20 -30.97 -36.52 -41.25
N SER A 21 -31.24 -37.02 -42.46
CA SER A 21 -30.82 -38.36 -42.87
C SER A 21 -29.31 -38.47 -43.13
N ASP A 22 -28.67 -37.37 -43.53
CA ASP A 22 -27.23 -37.31 -43.76
C ASP A 22 -26.47 -37.12 -42.44
N ILE A 23 -26.98 -36.30 -41.51
CA ILE A 23 -26.46 -36.14 -40.16
C ILE A 23 -26.54 -37.46 -39.36
N GLN A 24 -27.68 -38.17 -39.43
CA GLN A 24 -27.86 -39.47 -38.76
C GLN A 24 -26.91 -40.55 -39.30
N LYS A 25 -26.55 -40.51 -40.58
CA LYS A 25 -25.54 -41.41 -41.17
C LYS A 25 -24.13 -41.00 -40.78
N ASP A 26 -23.86 -39.71 -40.62
CA ASP A 26 -22.54 -39.18 -40.25
C ASP A 26 -22.10 -39.56 -38.84
N LEU A 27 -23.04 -39.64 -37.89
CA LEU A 27 -22.81 -40.15 -36.53
C LEU A 27 -22.20 -41.57 -36.47
N VAL A 28 -22.27 -42.33 -37.57
CA VAL A 28 -21.76 -43.72 -37.67
C VAL A 28 -20.62 -43.84 -38.70
N ASP A 29 -20.71 -43.16 -39.83
CA ASP A 29 -19.80 -43.33 -40.98
C ASP A 29 -18.76 -42.20 -41.14
N ASP A 30 -18.90 -41.08 -40.44
CA ASP A 30 -18.01 -39.92 -40.44
C ASP A 30 -17.68 -39.34 -41.84
N LYS A 31 -18.71 -39.18 -42.69
CA LYS A 31 -18.59 -38.80 -44.11
C LYS A 31 -18.92 -37.34 -44.45
N LEU A 32 -19.55 -36.56 -43.56
CA LEU A 32 -19.83 -35.14 -43.83
C LEU A 32 -18.53 -34.35 -43.86
N SER A 33 -18.26 -33.67 -44.98
CA SER A 33 -17.17 -32.73 -45.09
C SER A 33 -17.56 -31.34 -44.57
N SER A 34 -16.58 -30.52 -44.19
CA SER A 34 -16.79 -29.12 -43.79
C SER A 34 -17.52 -28.29 -44.87
N THR A 35 -17.35 -28.65 -46.14
CA THR A 35 -18.06 -28.05 -47.28
C THR A 35 -19.54 -28.43 -47.34
N ASP A 36 -19.88 -29.65 -46.96
CA ASP A 36 -21.28 -30.11 -46.87
C ASP A 36 -21.99 -29.43 -45.70
N ILE A 37 -21.30 -29.32 -44.55
CA ILE A 37 -21.78 -28.59 -43.38
C ILE A 37 -22.08 -27.12 -43.72
N CYS A 38 -21.13 -26.41 -44.37
CA CYS A 38 -21.35 -25.04 -44.79
C CYS A 38 -22.53 -24.91 -45.77
N THR A 39 -22.71 -25.89 -46.68
CA THR A 39 -23.81 -25.86 -47.65
C THR A 39 -25.16 -26.04 -46.96
N MET A 40 -25.23 -26.95 -45.99
CA MET A 40 -26.39 -27.12 -45.13
C MET A 40 -26.68 -25.86 -44.32
N PHE A 41 -25.68 -25.24 -43.69
CA PHE A 41 -25.86 -24.02 -42.91
C PHE A 41 -26.36 -22.84 -43.76
N ARG A 42 -25.90 -22.70 -45.00
CA ARG A 42 -26.45 -21.69 -45.93
C ARG A 42 -27.91 -21.95 -46.27
N ALA A 43 -28.29 -23.21 -46.47
CA ALA A 43 -29.68 -23.58 -46.75
C ALA A 43 -30.59 -23.26 -45.56
N LEU A 44 -30.14 -23.54 -44.33
CA LEU A 44 -30.86 -23.20 -43.09
C LEU A 44 -31.05 -21.68 -42.94
N LEU A 45 -29.99 -20.89 -43.14
CA LEU A 45 -30.08 -19.42 -43.10
C LEU A 45 -31.05 -18.88 -44.17
N THR A 46 -30.98 -19.40 -45.39
CA THR A 46 -31.84 -18.94 -46.49
C THR A 46 -33.32 -19.20 -46.18
N GLU A 47 -33.65 -20.36 -45.61
CA GLU A 47 -35.02 -20.68 -45.20
C GLU A 47 -35.47 -19.84 -44.00
N PHE A 48 -34.57 -19.57 -43.05
CA PHE A 48 -34.82 -18.69 -41.92
C PHE A 48 -35.10 -17.25 -42.36
N GLU A 49 -34.26 -16.67 -43.22
CA GLU A 49 -34.45 -15.34 -43.82
C GLU A 49 -35.76 -15.27 -44.63
N ARG A 50 -36.09 -16.34 -45.36
CA ARG A 50 -37.36 -16.43 -46.10
C ARG A 50 -38.57 -16.45 -45.16
N MET A 51 -38.47 -17.10 -44.01
CA MET A 51 -39.52 -17.09 -43.00
C MET A 51 -39.67 -15.71 -42.37
N GLU A 52 -38.58 -15.06 -42.00
CA GLU A 52 -38.58 -13.72 -41.40
C GLU A 52 -39.18 -12.67 -42.35
N THR A 53 -38.82 -12.71 -43.64
CA THR A 53 -39.31 -11.78 -44.67
C THR A 53 -40.76 -12.04 -45.11
N SER A 54 -41.34 -13.19 -44.78
CA SER A 54 -42.72 -13.55 -45.19
C SER A 54 -43.82 -12.80 -44.43
N GLY A 55 -43.49 -12.12 -43.31
CA GLY A 55 -44.44 -11.37 -42.47
C GLY A 55 -45.46 -12.22 -41.72
N ILE A 56 -45.35 -13.55 -41.76
CA ILE A 56 -46.24 -14.54 -41.12
C ILE A 56 -45.63 -15.08 -39.80
N THR A 57 -44.41 -14.65 -39.47
CA THR A 57 -43.63 -15.09 -38.31
C THR A 57 -44.21 -14.58 -37.00
N THR A 58 -44.75 -15.49 -36.19
CA THR A 58 -45.04 -15.23 -34.76
C THR A 58 -43.80 -15.56 -33.93
N THR A 59 -43.68 -15.00 -32.73
CA THR A 59 -42.57 -15.29 -31.78
C THR A 59 -42.38 -16.80 -31.56
N LYS A 60 -43.48 -17.56 -31.49
CA LYS A 60 -43.44 -19.02 -31.36
C LYS A 60 -42.79 -19.72 -32.57
N ILE A 61 -43.19 -19.33 -33.78
CA ILE A 61 -42.63 -19.89 -35.02
C ILE A 61 -41.14 -19.56 -35.15
N PHE A 62 -40.73 -18.39 -34.67
CA PHE A 62 -39.33 -17.96 -34.63
C PHE A 62 -38.49 -18.77 -33.62
N LEU A 63 -39.03 -19.05 -32.43
CA LEU A 63 -38.35 -19.88 -31.43
C LEU A 63 -38.26 -21.35 -31.88
N ASP A 64 -39.35 -21.92 -32.42
CA ASP A 64 -39.37 -23.28 -32.98
C ASP A 64 -38.27 -23.46 -34.05
N ALA A 65 -38.09 -22.43 -34.90
CA ALA A 65 -37.09 -22.38 -35.94
C ALA A 65 -35.64 -22.38 -35.41
N ILE A 66 -35.36 -21.59 -34.38
CA ILE A 66 -34.04 -21.52 -33.76
C ILE A 66 -33.73 -22.83 -33.04
N GLU A 67 -34.71 -23.41 -32.34
CA GLU A 67 -34.57 -24.69 -31.67
C GLU A 67 -34.18 -25.80 -32.67
N GLU A 68 -34.81 -25.80 -33.85
CA GLU A 68 -34.51 -26.74 -34.93
C GLU A 68 -33.07 -26.58 -35.44
N ILE A 69 -32.62 -25.34 -35.63
CA ILE A 69 -31.24 -25.01 -36.02
C ILE A 69 -30.24 -25.50 -34.94
N ALA A 70 -30.50 -25.19 -33.67
CA ALA A 70 -29.62 -25.59 -32.57
C ALA A 70 -29.51 -27.12 -32.46
N ASN A 71 -30.63 -27.85 -32.61
CA ASN A 71 -30.65 -29.32 -32.63
C ASN A 71 -29.82 -29.89 -33.79
N VAL A 72 -29.88 -29.29 -34.98
CA VAL A 72 -29.06 -29.71 -36.12
C VAL A 72 -27.58 -29.50 -35.86
N VAL A 73 -27.19 -28.35 -35.33
CA VAL A 73 -25.78 -28.04 -35.05
C VAL A 73 -25.23 -28.93 -33.93
N LEU A 74 -26.03 -29.21 -32.88
CA LEU A 74 -25.65 -30.13 -31.80
C LEU A 74 -25.40 -31.56 -32.28
N ALA A 75 -26.07 -31.99 -33.35
CA ALA A 75 -25.90 -33.34 -33.91
C ALA A 75 -24.63 -33.50 -34.76
N ILE A 76 -23.90 -32.42 -35.04
CA ILE A 76 -22.62 -32.44 -35.77
C ILE A 76 -21.48 -32.74 -34.80
N SER A 77 -20.54 -33.59 -35.21
CA SER A 77 -19.34 -33.88 -34.42
C SER A 77 -18.55 -32.60 -34.06
N PRO A 78 -18.19 -32.37 -32.79
CA PRO A 78 -17.62 -31.10 -32.32
C PRO A 78 -16.35 -30.66 -33.07
N TYR A 79 -15.50 -31.61 -33.45
CA TYR A 79 -14.26 -31.33 -34.17
C TYR A 79 -14.48 -30.75 -35.58
N LYS A 80 -15.62 -31.05 -36.22
CA LYS A 80 -16.00 -30.51 -37.53
C LYS A 80 -16.48 -29.06 -37.42
N LEU A 81 -17.03 -28.67 -36.26
CA LEU A 81 -17.42 -27.29 -35.97
C LEU A 81 -16.20 -26.38 -35.83
N LEU A 82 -15.04 -26.92 -35.43
CA LEU A 82 -13.78 -26.20 -35.28
C LEU A 82 -13.02 -25.99 -36.61
N ASP A 83 -13.50 -26.52 -37.74
CA ASP A 83 -12.91 -26.20 -39.05
C ASP A 83 -13.03 -24.68 -39.30
N PRO A 84 -11.93 -23.99 -39.68
CA PRO A 84 -11.95 -22.54 -39.89
C PRO A 84 -13.03 -22.04 -40.86
N ARG A 85 -13.47 -22.88 -41.81
CA ARG A 85 -14.54 -22.54 -42.76
C ARG A 85 -15.92 -22.60 -42.12
N VAL A 86 -16.13 -23.52 -41.18
CA VAL A 86 -17.39 -23.68 -40.43
C VAL A 86 -17.48 -22.62 -39.33
N LEU A 87 -16.39 -22.36 -38.60
CA LEU A 87 -16.33 -21.30 -37.58
C LEU A 87 -16.65 -19.90 -38.15
N ARG A 88 -16.17 -19.60 -39.36
CA ARG A 88 -16.45 -18.32 -40.05
C ARG A 88 -17.81 -18.28 -40.74
N HIS A 89 -18.62 -19.32 -40.59
CA HIS A 89 -19.92 -19.38 -41.23
C HIS A 89 -20.91 -18.42 -40.53
N PRO A 90 -21.73 -17.65 -41.29
CA PRO A 90 -22.67 -16.69 -40.70
C PRO A 90 -23.67 -17.30 -39.71
N LEU A 91 -24.02 -18.59 -39.86
CA LEU A 91 -24.91 -19.30 -38.94
C LEU A 91 -24.28 -19.47 -37.55
N ILE A 92 -22.99 -19.78 -37.49
CA ILE A 92 -22.26 -19.89 -36.21
C ILE A 92 -22.14 -18.52 -35.56
N TYR A 93 -21.86 -17.47 -36.36
CA TYR A 93 -21.90 -16.10 -35.87
C TYR A 93 -23.27 -15.68 -35.37
N PHE A 94 -24.36 -16.08 -36.04
CA PHE A 94 -25.73 -15.83 -35.62
C PHE A 94 -26.04 -16.51 -34.28
N LEU A 95 -25.70 -17.79 -34.12
CA LEU A 95 -25.89 -18.51 -32.85
C LEU A 95 -25.03 -17.91 -31.72
N HIS A 96 -23.82 -17.45 -32.04
CA HIS A 96 -22.97 -16.76 -31.09
C HIS A 96 -23.56 -15.40 -30.68
N GLN A 97 -24.05 -14.60 -31.63
CA GLN A 97 -24.69 -13.32 -31.35
C GLN A 97 -25.96 -13.52 -30.52
N MET A 98 -26.75 -14.55 -30.83
CA MET A 98 -27.90 -14.96 -30.01
C MET A 98 -27.50 -15.35 -28.59
N LEU A 99 -26.40 -16.09 -28.41
CA LEU A 99 -25.88 -16.40 -27.07
C LEU A 99 -25.58 -15.11 -26.30
N ILE A 100 -24.88 -14.16 -26.92
CA ILE A 100 -24.55 -12.86 -26.31
C ILE A 100 -25.81 -12.05 -26.02
N ASP A 101 -26.74 -11.95 -26.97
CA ASP A 101 -27.98 -11.19 -26.81
C ASP A 101 -28.88 -11.80 -25.73
N LEU A 102 -28.91 -13.14 -25.59
CA LEU A 102 -29.61 -13.84 -24.52
C LEU A 102 -28.96 -13.55 -23.16
N LEU A 103 -27.64 -13.63 -23.06
CA LEU A 103 -26.87 -13.25 -21.85
C LEU A 103 -27.11 -11.77 -21.47
N VAL A 104 -27.23 -10.88 -22.45
CA VAL A 104 -27.53 -9.45 -22.25
C VAL A 104 -28.99 -9.22 -21.88
N SER A 105 -29.93 -9.96 -22.46
CA SER A 105 -31.37 -9.84 -22.15
C SER A 105 -31.70 -10.28 -20.72
N TRP A 106 -30.98 -11.29 -20.21
CA TRP A 106 -31.00 -11.67 -18.79
C TRP A 106 -30.54 -10.57 -17.84
N ARG A 107 -29.75 -9.61 -18.33
CA ARG A 107 -29.18 -8.52 -17.54
C ARG A 107 -30.13 -7.32 -17.36
N ALA A 108 -31.08 -7.11 -18.27
CA ALA A 108 -31.70 -5.79 -18.46
C ALA A 108 -32.98 -5.53 -17.65
N SER A 109 -33.68 -6.54 -17.10
CA SER A 109 -34.81 -6.42 -16.14
C SER A 109 -35.45 -7.79 -15.89
N GLU A 110 -36.53 -7.85 -15.08
CA GLU A 110 -37.43 -8.99 -14.78
C GLU A 110 -38.07 -9.66 -16.03
N ILE A 111 -37.37 -9.78 -17.15
CA ILE A 111 -37.86 -10.41 -18.37
C ILE A 111 -37.82 -11.92 -18.15
N ARG A 112 -39.00 -12.46 -17.89
CA ARG A 112 -39.30 -13.88 -17.71
C ARG A 112 -39.04 -14.65 -18.99
N LEU A 113 -37.95 -15.42 -19.06
CA LEU A 113 -37.79 -16.38 -20.14
C LEU A 113 -38.87 -17.47 -20.03
N SER A 114 -39.41 -17.84 -21.17
CA SER A 114 -40.22 -19.04 -21.32
C SER A 114 -39.36 -20.30 -21.25
N ILE A 115 -39.98 -21.44 -20.91
CA ILE A 115 -39.33 -22.76 -20.91
C ILE A 115 -38.63 -23.04 -22.25
N GLN A 116 -39.26 -22.63 -23.35
CA GLN A 116 -38.72 -22.79 -24.69
C GLN A 116 -37.47 -21.94 -24.94
N GLU A 117 -37.44 -20.69 -24.48
CA GLU A 117 -36.26 -19.82 -24.62
C GLU A 117 -35.08 -20.33 -23.79
N SER A 118 -35.34 -20.86 -22.59
CA SER A 118 -34.32 -21.47 -21.74
C SER A 118 -33.74 -22.75 -22.33
N ASP A 119 -34.59 -23.63 -22.90
CA ASP A 119 -34.13 -24.86 -23.56
C ASP A 119 -33.30 -24.54 -24.83
N ILE A 120 -33.72 -23.57 -25.63
CA ILE A 120 -32.95 -23.07 -26.77
C ILE A 120 -31.58 -22.55 -26.32
N PHE A 121 -31.54 -21.76 -25.24
CA PHE A 121 -30.30 -21.22 -24.70
C PHE A 121 -29.35 -22.34 -24.24
N LEU A 122 -29.84 -23.31 -23.47
CA LEU A 122 -29.03 -24.46 -23.02
C LEU A 122 -28.46 -25.24 -24.20
N LYS A 123 -29.25 -25.45 -25.25
CA LYS A 123 -28.79 -26.08 -26.50
C LYS A 123 -27.67 -25.28 -27.16
N ILE A 124 -27.80 -23.95 -27.23
CA ILE A 124 -26.77 -23.07 -27.81
C ILE A 124 -25.48 -23.11 -26.98
N VAL A 125 -25.57 -23.00 -25.65
CA VAL A 125 -24.41 -23.09 -24.74
C VAL A 125 -23.70 -24.44 -24.93
N LEU A 126 -24.46 -25.54 -25.02
CA LEU A 126 -23.90 -26.88 -25.18
C LEU A 126 -23.14 -27.05 -26.51
N ILE A 127 -23.55 -26.38 -27.60
CA ILE A 127 -22.79 -26.36 -28.87
C ILE A 127 -21.38 -25.83 -28.63
N PHE A 128 -21.28 -24.68 -27.98
CA PHE A 128 -20.00 -24.00 -27.78
C PHE A 128 -19.14 -24.70 -26.73
N VAL A 129 -19.73 -25.26 -25.66
CA VAL A 129 -19.01 -26.07 -24.66
C VAL A 129 -18.44 -27.34 -25.29
N ASN A 130 -19.21 -28.06 -26.13
CA ASN A 130 -18.70 -29.25 -26.82
C ASN A 130 -17.55 -28.92 -27.79
N ALA A 131 -17.64 -27.78 -28.48
CA ALA A 131 -16.57 -27.30 -29.36
C ALA A 131 -15.31 -26.91 -28.56
N ALA A 132 -15.47 -26.23 -27.43
CA ALA A 132 -14.39 -25.87 -26.53
C ALA A 132 -13.70 -27.11 -25.92
N GLU A 133 -14.48 -28.08 -25.40
CA GLU A 133 -13.99 -29.35 -24.86
C GLU A 133 -13.06 -30.06 -25.86
N TYR A 134 -13.47 -30.12 -27.13
CA TYR A 134 -12.63 -30.71 -28.17
C TYR A 134 -11.40 -29.87 -28.52
N ALA A 135 -11.54 -28.53 -28.61
CA ALA A 135 -10.42 -27.64 -28.94
C ALA A 135 -9.27 -27.77 -27.93
N PHE A 136 -9.61 -27.81 -26.63
CA PHE A 136 -8.62 -27.92 -25.56
C PHE A 136 -8.09 -29.35 -25.37
N ALA A 137 -8.88 -30.39 -25.67
CA ALA A 137 -8.42 -31.78 -25.62
C ALA A 137 -7.34 -32.13 -26.67
N VAL A 138 -7.16 -31.29 -27.69
CA VAL A 138 -6.13 -31.45 -28.74
C VAL A 138 -4.85 -30.65 -28.43
N GLY A 139 -4.89 -29.74 -27.45
CA GLY A 139 -3.75 -28.97 -26.93
C GLY A 139 -2.88 -29.73 -25.92
N ALA A 140 -1.64 -29.28 -25.72
CA ALA A 140 -0.66 -29.91 -24.81
C ALA A 140 -1.10 -29.86 -23.33
N ASP A 141 -0.35 -30.53 -22.44
CA ASP A 141 -0.59 -30.77 -21.00
C ASP A 141 -1.00 -29.53 -20.14
N GLU A 142 -0.87 -28.31 -20.65
CA GLU A 142 -1.16 -27.05 -19.94
C GLU A 142 -2.68 -26.78 -19.72
N ASP A 143 -3.59 -27.43 -20.46
CA ASP A 143 -5.05 -27.14 -20.39
C ASP A 143 -5.86 -28.17 -19.54
N ARG A 144 -5.20 -29.04 -18.77
CA ARG A 144 -5.87 -30.16 -18.08
C ARG A 144 -6.91 -29.73 -17.04
N GLN A 145 -6.67 -28.62 -16.33
CA GLN A 145 -7.62 -28.04 -15.38
C GLN A 145 -8.86 -27.50 -16.10
N ARG A 146 -8.67 -26.76 -17.20
CA ARG A 146 -9.77 -26.22 -18.02
C ARG A 146 -10.65 -27.31 -18.62
N ILE A 147 -10.07 -28.44 -19.03
CA ILE A 147 -10.84 -29.60 -19.50
C ILE A 147 -11.70 -30.18 -18.36
N THR A 148 -11.17 -30.20 -17.13
CA THR A 148 -11.91 -30.67 -15.95
C THR A 148 -13.08 -29.74 -15.64
N ASP A 149 -12.86 -28.43 -15.71
CA ASP A 149 -13.88 -27.40 -15.52
C ASP A 149 -14.99 -27.46 -16.60
N LEU A 150 -14.62 -27.73 -17.86
CA LEU A 150 -15.55 -27.95 -18.98
C LEU A 150 -16.43 -29.19 -18.75
N LEU A 151 -15.85 -30.30 -18.27
CA LEU A 151 -16.57 -31.53 -17.95
C LEU A 151 -17.53 -31.34 -16.77
N ALA A 152 -17.11 -30.62 -15.73
CA ALA A 152 -17.96 -30.28 -14.59
C ALA A 152 -19.16 -29.42 -15.05
N THR A 153 -18.90 -28.38 -15.85
CA THR A 153 -19.95 -27.49 -16.34
C THR A 153 -20.93 -28.19 -17.29
N ARG A 154 -20.45 -29.09 -18.14
CA ARG A 154 -21.32 -29.91 -18.99
C ARG A 154 -22.27 -30.78 -18.15
N ARG A 155 -21.79 -31.37 -17.05
CA ARG A 155 -22.64 -32.12 -16.11
C ARG A 155 -23.68 -31.21 -15.47
N PHE A 156 -23.29 -30.00 -15.07
CA PHE A 156 -24.20 -29.01 -14.52
C PHE A 156 -25.30 -28.59 -15.52
N LEU A 157 -24.93 -28.31 -16.78
CA LEU A 157 -25.88 -27.99 -17.85
C LEU A 157 -26.93 -29.09 -18.06
N ILE A 158 -26.51 -30.35 -17.96
CA ILE A 158 -27.41 -31.51 -18.06
C ILE A 158 -28.34 -31.57 -16.84
N LEU A 159 -27.82 -31.36 -15.63
CA LEU A 159 -28.62 -31.36 -14.41
C LEU A 159 -29.66 -30.22 -14.39
N VAL A 160 -29.28 -29.01 -14.80
CA VAL A 160 -30.20 -27.87 -14.92
C VAL A 160 -31.31 -28.17 -15.93
N ARG A 161 -30.95 -28.82 -17.06
CA ARG A 161 -31.94 -29.25 -18.06
C ARG A 161 -32.89 -30.30 -17.52
N GLU A 162 -32.39 -31.32 -16.82
CA GLU A 162 -33.21 -32.36 -16.18
C GLU A 162 -34.16 -31.75 -15.14
N GLN A 163 -33.71 -30.76 -14.36
CA GLN A 163 -34.54 -30.01 -13.42
C GLN A 163 -35.63 -29.17 -14.11
N ILE A 164 -35.33 -28.56 -15.26
CA ILE A 164 -36.31 -27.83 -16.08
C ILE A 164 -37.37 -28.80 -16.60
N GLU A 165 -36.97 -29.98 -17.10
CA GLU A 165 -37.87 -31.02 -17.60
C GLU A 165 -38.75 -31.62 -16.48
N ASP A 166 -38.25 -31.73 -15.24
CA ASP A 166 -39.01 -32.19 -14.06
C ASP A 166 -39.95 -31.12 -13.46
N SER A 167 -39.70 -29.83 -13.70
CA SER A 167 -40.46 -28.70 -13.13
C SER A 167 -41.88 -28.51 -13.70
N ASP A 168 -42.32 -29.43 -14.56
CA ASP A 168 -43.45 -29.31 -15.49
C ASP A 168 -44.85 -29.39 -14.85
N MET A 169 -45.03 -28.99 -13.59
CA MET A 169 -46.37 -28.95 -12.98
C MET A 169 -46.82 -27.65 -12.30
N HIS A 170 -45.98 -26.75 -11.75
CA HIS A 170 -46.55 -25.57 -11.05
C HIS A 170 -45.70 -24.31 -10.82
N LYS A 171 -44.75 -23.94 -11.70
CA LYS A 171 -44.16 -22.57 -11.67
C LYS A 171 -43.99 -21.99 -13.07
N GLN A 172 -44.33 -20.69 -13.20
CA GLN A 172 -44.54 -20.02 -14.49
C GLN A 172 -43.32 -19.21 -14.96
N CYS A 173 -42.12 -19.44 -14.41
CA CYS A 173 -40.89 -18.88 -14.94
C CYS A 173 -39.65 -19.60 -14.39
N ILE A 174 -38.68 -19.84 -15.26
CA ILE A 174 -37.37 -20.41 -14.94
C ILE A 174 -36.48 -19.37 -14.21
N ASN A 175 -36.77 -18.07 -14.32
CA ASN A 175 -36.03 -17.00 -13.63
C ASN A 175 -36.14 -17.04 -12.09
N ASP A 176 -37.06 -17.82 -11.52
CA ASP A 176 -37.12 -18.05 -10.07
C ASP A 176 -36.08 -19.10 -9.62
N ASP A 177 -35.36 -19.73 -10.57
CA ASP A 177 -34.27 -20.67 -10.33
C ASP A 177 -32.94 -19.91 -10.26
N PRO A 178 -32.33 -19.83 -9.07
CA PRO A 178 -31.11 -19.05 -8.89
C PRO A 178 -29.89 -19.62 -9.63
N ASN A 179 -29.96 -20.87 -10.10
CA ASN A 179 -28.85 -21.63 -10.70
C ASN A 179 -28.42 -21.09 -12.09
N ILE A 180 -29.17 -20.12 -12.62
CA ILE A 180 -29.09 -19.65 -14.01
C ILE A 180 -28.12 -18.48 -14.19
N CYS A 181 -27.99 -17.62 -13.17
CA CYS A 181 -26.98 -16.55 -13.17
C CYS A 181 -25.56 -17.15 -13.13
N THR A 182 -25.41 -18.19 -12.32
CA THR A 182 -24.24 -19.07 -12.30
C THR A 182 -23.90 -19.59 -13.70
N LEU A 183 -24.87 -20.13 -14.43
CA LEU A 183 -24.68 -20.68 -15.76
C LEU A 183 -24.19 -19.65 -16.78
N GLY A 184 -24.65 -18.39 -16.68
CA GLY A 184 -24.16 -17.28 -17.51
C GLY A 184 -22.70 -16.92 -17.24
N LEU A 185 -22.30 -16.84 -15.97
CA LEU A 185 -20.91 -16.57 -15.57
C LEU A 185 -19.96 -17.70 -16.00
N LEU A 186 -20.35 -18.95 -15.76
CA LEU A 186 -19.57 -20.13 -16.16
C LEU A 186 -19.41 -20.20 -17.68
N THR A 187 -20.47 -19.88 -18.43
CA THR A 187 -20.41 -19.83 -19.90
C THR A 187 -19.38 -18.80 -20.38
N ILE A 188 -19.26 -17.64 -19.73
CA ILE A 188 -18.25 -16.63 -20.09
C ILE A 188 -16.82 -17.13 -19.77
N LYS A 189 -16.59 -17.79 -18.63
CA LYS A 189 -15.29 -18.44 -18.27
C LYS A 189 -14.80 -19.39 -19.33
N LEU A 190 -15.67 -20.28 -19.76
CA LEU A 190 -15.30 -21.41 -20.58
C LEU A 190 -15.05 -21.02 -22.03
N LEU A 191 -15.67 -19.93 -22.49
CA LEU A 191 -15.50 -19.46 -23.86
C LEU A 191 -14.31 -18.50 -24.01
N GLN A 192 -13.78 -17.92 -22.93
CA GLN A 192 -12.57 -17.10 -22.99
C GLN A 192 -11.39 -17.88 -23.59
N GLY A 193 -10.69 -17.25 -24.54
CA GLY A 193 -9.53 -17.85 -25.23
C GLY A 193 -9.90 -18.78 -26.39
N CYS A 194 -11.19 -19.06 -26.61
CA CYS A 194 -11.62 -19.80 -27.79
C CYS A 194 -11.50 -18.94 -29.07
N PRO A 195 -11.14 -19.52 -30.24
CA PRO A 195 -10.92 -18.76 -31.48
C PRO A 195 -12.13 -17.95 -31.97
N PHE A 196 -13.32 -18.29 -31.50
CA PHE A 196 -14.59 -17.69 -31.85
C PHE A 196 -15.10 -16.67 -30.81
N TYR A 197 -14.37 -16.48 -29.70
CA TYR A 197 -14.73 -15.62 -28.59
C TYR A 197 -13.72 -14.47 -28.43
N ASN A 198 -13.86 -13.42 -29.26
CA ASN A 198 -13.13 -12.17 -29.09
C ASN A 198 -14.02 -11.16 -28.35
N CYS A 199 -13.80 -10.97 -27.06
CA CYS A 199 -14.49 -9.95 -26.26
C CYS A 199 -14.16 -8.54 -26.79
N THR A 200 -15.18 -7.71 -27.02
CA THR A 200 -15.02 -6.27 -27.27
C THR A 200 -15.20 -5.48 -25.96
N GLU A 201 -14.77 -4.21 -25.92
CA GLU A 201 -14.79 -3.31 -24.75
C GLU A 201 -16.17 -3.13 -24.07
N TYR A 202 -17.27 -3.52 -24.72
CA TYR A 202 -18.64 -3.46 -24.17
C TYR A 202 -18.88 -4.46 -23.00
N ASN A 203 -17.95 -5.40 -22.75
CA ASN A 203 -18.16 -6.59 -21.93
C ASN A 203 -17.75 -6.48 -20.44
N ALA A 204 -16.92 -5.52 -20.03
CA ALA A 204 -16.43 -5.46 -18.63
C ALA A 204 -17.57 -5.21 -17.62
N CYS A 205 -18.45 -4.26 -17.93
CA CYS A 205 -19.60 -3.93 -17.08
C CYS A 205 -20.64 -5.08 -17.04
N LEU A 206 -20.75 -5.88 -18.11
CA LEU A 206 -21.63 -7.07 -18.16
C LEU A 206 -21.14 -8.16 -17.22
N ILE A 207 -19.83 -8.42 -17.20
CA ILE A 207 -19.19 -9.39 -16.32
C ILE A 207 -19.39 -8.97 -14.85
N GLU A 208 -19.17 -7.70 -14.50
CA GLU A 208 -19.41 -7.17 -13.15
C GLU A 208 -20.84 -7.42 -12.63
N THR A 209 -21.85 -7.17 -13.47
CA THR A 209 -23.27 -7.39 -13.10
C THR A 209 -23.59 -8.88 -12.95
N LEU A 210 -23.01 -9.74 -13.79
CA LEU A 210 -23.20 -11.19 -13.71
C LEU A 210 -22.53 -11.79 -12.48
N ILE A 211 -21.37 -11.27 -12.06
CA ILE A 211 -20.73 -11.68 -10.80
C ILE A 211 -21.65 -11.35 -9.62
N LEU A 212 -22.19 -10.13 -9.54
CA LEU A 212 -23.15 -9.75 -8.47
C LEU A 212 -24.34 -10.70 -8.39
N ASN A 213 -24.98 -10.97 -9.51
CA ASN A 213 -26.14 -11.86 -9.54
C ASN A 213 -25.76 -13.32 -9.24
N CYS A 214 -24.54 -13.76 -9.58
CA CYS A 214 -24.04 -15.07 -9.22
C CYS A 214 -23.75 -15.18 -7.72
N LEU A 215 -23.23 -14.13 -7.08
CA LEU A 215 -23.05 -14.10 -5.63
C LEU A 215 -24.38 -14.16 -4.86
N ASP A 216 -25.48 -13.75 -5.50
CA ASP A 216 -26.85 -13.88 -5.02
C ASP A 216 -27.52 -15.23 -5.37
N SER A 217 -26.84 -16.10 -6.12
CA SER A 217 -27.43 -17.37 -6.51
C SER A 217 -27.52 -18.33 -5.32
N TYR A 218 -28.60 -19.10 -5.29
CA TYR A 218 -28.78 -20.20 -4.34
C TYR A 218 -27.64 -21.21 -4.46
N ASP A 219 -27.18 -21.54 -5.67
CA ASP A 219 -26.04 -22.45 -5.84
C ASP A 219 -24.75 -21.88 -5.25
N TYR A 220 -24.44 -20.60 -5.43
CA TYR A 220 -23.28 -19.99 -4.79
C TYR A 220 -23.44 -19.96 -3.27
N ILE A 221 -24.61 -19.59 -2.76
CA ILE A 221 -24.90 -19.62 -1.31
C ILE A 221 -24.84 -21.05 -0.75
N GLN A 222 -25.28 -22.06 -1.50
CA GLN A 222 -25.20 -23.47 -1.10
C GLN A 222 -23.79 -24.01 -1.22
N ALA A 223 -23.02 -23.62 -2.23
CA ALA A 223 -21.60 -23.94 -2.37
C ALA A 223 -20.83 -23.34 -1.19
N VAL A 224 -21.07 -22.08 -0.86
CA VAL A 224 -20.54 -21.43 0.35
C VAL A 224 -20.98 -22.17 1.61
N ARG A 225 -22.27 -22.54 1.75
CA ARG A 225 -22.74 -23.29 2.94
C ARG A 225 -22.12 -24.67 3.08
N ARG A 226 -22.03 -25.43 2.00
CA ARG A 226 -21.33 -26.74 1.95
C ARG A 226 -19.86 -26.56 2.27
N PHE A 227 -19.28 -25.47 1.77
CA PHE A 227 -17.91 -25.07 2.10
C PHE A 227 -17.71 -24.78 3.59
N GLN A 228 -18.70 -24.12 4.17
CA GLN A 228 -18.74 -23.81 5.58
C GLN A 228 -19.15 -24.99 6.46
N SER A 229 -19.68 -26.09 5.91
CA SER A 229 -20.18 -27.24 6.70
C SER A 229 -19.37 -28.54 6.54
N GLU A 230 -18.32 -28.55 5.71
CA GLU A 230 -17.48 -29.74 5.43
C GLU A 230 -18.28 -30.91 4.83
N GLU A 231 -19.46 -30.61 4.28
CA GLU A 231 -20.15 -31.54 3.40
C GLU A 231 -19.29 -31.79 2.15
N THR A 232 -19.42 -32.97 1.55
CA THR A 232 -18.65 -33.32 0.35
C THR A 232 -18.89 -32.29 -0.75
N TYR A 233 -17.83 -31.55 -1.09
CA TYR A 233 -17.78 -30.64 -2.22
C TYR A 233 -18.02 -31.38 -3.52
N THR A 234 -18.78 -30.75 -4.41
CA THR A 234 -18.79 -31.12 -5.82
C THR A 234 -17.71 -30.31 -6.56
N ASP A 235 -17.17 -30.86 -7.64
CA ASP A 235 -16.25 -30.11 -8.54
C ASP A 235 -16.87 -28.76 -8.99
N MET A 236 -18.21 -28.67 -8.97
CA MET A 236 -18.96 -27.46 -9.30
C MET A 236 -18.96 -26.41 -8.19
N ASP A 237 -19.00 -26.82 -6.92
CA ASP A 237 -18.93 -25.89 -5.79
C ASP A 237 -17.57 -25.19 -5.78
N ASP A 238 -16.49 -25.95 -5.98
CA ASP A 238 -15.13 -25.40 -6.13
C ASP A 238 -15.05 -24.46 -7.35
N PHE A 239 -15.49 -24.94 -8.51
CA PHE A 239 -15.46 -24.14 -9.73
C PHE A 239 -16.25 -22.83 -9.60
N LEU A 240 -17.39 -22.82 -8.89
CA LEU A 240 -18.18 -21.62 -8.63
C LEU A 240 -17.47 -20.60 -7.75
N LEU A 241 -16.89 -21.07 -6.64
CA LEU A 241 -16.16 -20.23 -5.70
C LEU A 241 -14.92 -19.61 -6.37
N PHE A 242 -14.15 -20.40 -7.14
CA PHE A 242 -12.97 -19.94 -7.86
C PHE A 242 -13.32 -19.02 -9.04
N THR A 243 -14.34 -19.35 -9.84
CA THR A 243 -14.69 -18.56 -11.03
C THR A 243 -15.20 -17.16 -10.66
N CYS A 244 -16.01 -17.03 -9.60
CA CYS A 244 -16.45 -15.72 -9.12
C CYS A 244 -15.28 -14.86 -8.63
N TRP A 245 -14.28 -15.51 -8.03
CA TRP A 245 -13.08 -14.83 -7.54
C TRP A 245 -12.15 -14.39 -8.67
N ASP A 246 -11.81 -15.30 -9.59
CA ASP A 246 -10.92 -15.05 -10.72
C ASP A 246 -11.39 -13.92 -11.64
N TYR A 247 -12.71 -13.69 -11.69
CA TYR A 247 -13.31 -12.66 -12.52
C TYR A 247 -13.48 -11.30 -11.86
N MET A 248 -13.10 -11.18 -10.58
CA MET A 248 -13.06 -9.88 -9.95
C MET A 248 -12.08 -8.97 -10.72
N PRO A 249 -12.46 -7.72 -11.01
CA PRO A 249 -11.66 -6.80 -11.81
C PRO A 249 -10.49 -6.21 -10.99
N PHE A 250 -9.69 -7.05 -10.33
CA PHE A 250 -8.51 -6.63 -9.56
C PHE A 250 -7.53 -5.84 -10.46
N ASP A 251 -7.32 -6.31 -11.69
CA ASP A 251 -6.46 -5.64 -12.68
C ASP A 251 -7.03 -4.30 -13.17
N ALA A 252 -8.35 -4.11 -13.17
CA ALA A 252 -8.98 -2.88 -13.69
C ALA A 252 -8.77 -1.66 -12.77
N LEU A 253 -8.53 -1.89 -11.47
CA LEU A 253 -8.21 -0.86 -10.49
C LEU A 253 -6.71 -0.55 -10.47
N LEU A 254 -5.87 -1.59 -10.61
CA LEU A 254 -4.41 -1.45 -10.64
C LEU A 254 -3.90 -0.81 -11.95
N SER A 255 -4.60 -1.03 -13.07
CA SER A 255 -4.17 -0.54 -14.39
C SER A 255 -4.67 0.85 -14.77
N GLN A 256 -5.60 1.46 -14.02
CA GLN A 256 -6.17 2.76 -14.39
C GLN A 256 -5.33 3.95 -13.88
N SER A 257 -4.16 4.08 -14.48
CA SER A 257 -3.55 5.39 -14.68
C SER A 257 -4.15 6.01 -15.96
N SER A 258 -4.79 7.17 -15.78
CA SER A 258 -5.31 8.07 -16.83
C SER A 258 -6.60 7.66 -17.56
N ASN A 259 -7.67 8.41 -17.24
CA ASN A 259 -8.89 8.59 -18.05
C ASN A 259 -9.88 7.41 -18.15
N SER A 260 -10.57 7.08 -17.06
CA SER A 260 -11.93 6.51 -17.18
C SER A 260 -12.89 7.12 -16.15
N SER A 261 -14.16 7.25 -16.55
CA SER A 261 -15.21 8.04 -15.89
C SER A 261 -15.42 7.65 -14.42
N LEU A 262 -15.50 8.66 -13.53
CA LEU A 262 -15.81 8.58 -12.09
C LEU A 262 -16.87 7.51 -11.73
N SER A 263 -17.89 7.33 -12.58
CA SER A 263 -18.97 6.36 -12.39
C SER A 263 -18.56 4.88 -12.37
N LYS A 264 -17.45 4.51 -13.02
CA LYS A 264 -16.93 3.12 -13.00
C LYS A 264 -16.28 2.80 -11.65
N ILE A 265 -15.53 3.75 -11.09
CA ILE A 265 -14.88 3.61 -9.79
C ILE A 265 -15.95 3.47 -8.69
N ASP A 266 -17.00 4.29 -8.72
CA ASP A 266 -18.09 4.21 -7.75
C ASP A 266 -18.82 2.86 -7.81
N SER A 267 -19.00 2.30 -9.02
CA SER A 267 -19.65 1.00 -9.21
C SER A 267 -18.79 -0.15 -8.68
N ILE A 268 -17.48 -0.09 -8.90
CA ILE A 268 -16.51 -1.08 -8.40
C ILE A 268 -16.39 -1.00 -6.86
N ASN A 269 -16.35 0.20 -6.29
CA ASN A 269 -16.34 0.37 -4.85
C ASN A 269 -17.64 -0.16 -4.21
N HIS A 270 -18.80 0.11 -4.81
CA HIS A 270 -20.07 -0.44 -4.35
C HIS A 270 -20.11 -1.97 -4.40
N PHE A 271 -19.53 -2.56 -5.45
CA PHE A 271 -19.39 -4.01 -5.59
C PHE A 271 -18.57 -4.63 -4.44
N TYR A 272 -17.43 -4.04 -4.09
CA TYR A 272 -16.59 -4.53 -3.00
C TYR A 272 -17.24 -4.33 -1.61
N ASP A 273 -17.95 -3.23 -1.38
CA ASP A 273 -18.70 -3.00 -0.14
C ASP A 273 -19.82 -4.04 0.06
N GLU A 274 -20.53 -4.39 -1.01
CA GLU A 274 -21.58 -5.41 -0.98
C GLU A 274 -21.00 -6.80 -0.65
N LEU A 275 -19.85 -7.14 -1.24
CA LEU A 275 -19.12 -8.38 -0.95
C LEU A 275 -18.66 -8.48 0.50
N LEU A 276 -18.03 -7.43 1.03
CA LEU A 276 -17.61 -7.39 2.43
C LEU A 276 -18.82 -7.54 3.36
N THR A 277 -19.94 -6.87 3.05
CA THR A 277 -21.19 -7.02 3.80
C THR A 277 -21.69 -8.47 3.82
N ARG A 278 -21.53 -9.21 2.72
CA ARG A 278 -21.92 -10.64 2.64
C ARG A 278 -20.99 -11.53 3.45
N PHE A 279 -19.67 -11.29 3.39
CA PHE A 279 -18.71 -12.01 4.23
C PHE A 279 -18.96 -11.74 5.72
N GLU A 280 -19.30 -10.51 6.10
CA GLU A 280 -19.73 -10.18 7.47
C GLU A 280 -20.97 -10.99 7.86
N HIS A 281 -21.99 -11.03 7.00
CA HIS A 281 -23.20 -11.79 7.27
C HIS A 281 -22.93 -13.30 7.40
N ALA A 282 -22.01 -13.83 6.59
CA ALA A 282 -21.57 -15.21 6.66
C ALA A 282 -20.90 -15.53 8.00
N LEU A 283 -20.05 -14.64 8.52
CA LEU A 283 -19.39 -14.78 9.83
C LEU A 283 -20.39 -14.86 11.00
N ASP A 284 -21.58 -14.26 10.86
CA ASP A 284 -22.66 -14.30 11.85
C ASP A 284 -23.50 -15.61 11.82
N GLN A 285 -23.33 -16.48 10.81
CA GLN A 285 -24.12 -17.72 10.69
C GLN A 285 -23.41 -18.93 11.34
N PRO A 286 -24.06 -19.70 12.24
CA PRO A 286 -23.53 -20.98 12.71
C PRO A 286 -24.01 -22.17 11.85
N PRO A 287 -23.18 -23.23 11.62
CA PRO A 287 -21.74 -23.40 11.91
C PRO A 287 -20.85 -23.12 10.68
N ILE A 288 -19.69 -22.49 10.92
CA ILE A 288 -18.64 -22.29 9.91
C ILE A 288 -17.44 -23.18 10.27
N THR A 289 -16.98 -23.98 9.32
CA THR A 289 -15.81 -24.84 9.44
C THR A 289 -14.51 -24.05 9.46
N TYR A 290 -13.44 -24.73 9.84
CA TYR A 290 -12.08 -24.21 9.77
C TYR A 290 -11.74 -23.68 8.36
N SER A 291 -11.99 -24.50 7.33
CA SER A 291 -11.74 -24.12 5.92
C SER A 291 -12.60 -22.93 5.51
N GLY A 292 -13.87 -22.92 5.95
CA GLY A 292 -14.84 -21.83 5.80
C GLY A 292 -14.30 -20.50 6.29
N LEU A 293 -13.86 -20.45 7.55
CA LEU A 293 -13.31 -19.25 8.18
C LEU A 293 -12.03 -18.79 7.51
N TYR A 294 -11.11 -19.72 7.22
CA TYR A 294 -9.85 -19.40 6.55
C TYR A 294 -10.11 -18.71 5.21
N TYR A 295 -10.98 -19.29 4.37
CA TYR A 295 -11.37 -18.69 3.09
C TYR A 295 -11.98 -17.30 3.27
N ILE A 296 -12.96 -17.13 4.17
CA ILE A 296 -13.61 -15.83 4.38
C ILE A 296 -12.59 -14.77 4.79
N PHE A 297 -11.70 -15.07 5.74
CA PHE A 297 -10.70 -14.09 6.19
C PHE A 297 -9.65 -13.78 5.11
N GLU A 298 -9.22 -14.77 4.34
CA GLU A 298 -8.32 -14.57 3.21
C GLU A 298 -8.95 -13.61 2.17
N ARG A 299 -10.24 -13.81 1.83
CA ARG A 299 -10.95 -12.93 0.89
C ARG A 299 -11.19 -11.54 1.47
N CYS A 300 -11.55 -11.44 2.75
CA CYS A 300 -11.68 -10.16 3.44
C CYS A 300 -10.36 -9.37 3.44
N GLN A 301 -9.22 -10.03 3.69
CA GLN A 301 -7.90 -9.40 3.62
C GLN A 301 -7.62 -8.86 2.20
N GLN A 302 -7.89 -9.66 1.17
CA GLN A 302 -7.67 -9.26 -0.23
C GLN A 302 -8.53 -8.05 -0.61
N LEU A 303 -9.81 -8.03 -0.19
CA LEU A 303 -10.72 -6.91 -0.43
C LEU A 303 -10.34 -5.65 0.35
N LEU A 304 -9.91 -5.80 1.61
CA LEU A 304 -9.43 -4.67 2.43
C LEU A 304 -8.05 -4.14 1.99
N SER A 305 -7.33 -4.89 1.17
CA SER A 305 -6.06 -4.41 0.59
C SER A 305 -6.28 -3.43 -0.57
N ILE A 306 -7.52 -3.27 -1.06
CA ILE A 306 -7.86 -2.39 -2.18
C ILE A 306 -7.85 -0.92 -1.71
N PRO A 307 -7.09 -0.02 -2.37
CA PRO A 307 -6.99 1.38 -1.95
C PRO A 307 -8.33 2.11 -1.99
N LYS A 308 -8.63 2.88 -0.93
CA LYS A 308 -9.70 3.91 -0.87
C LYS A 308 -11.14 3.39 -1.01
N LEU A 309 -11.46 2.25 -0.40
CA LEU A 309 -12.85 1.82 -0.27
C LEU A 309 -13.63 2.77 0.67
N PRO A 310 -14.76 3.37 0.25
CA PRO A 310 -15.51 4.33 1.06
C PRO A 310 -15.98 3.78 2.42
N SER A 311 -16.30 2.48 2.48
CA SER A 311 -16.74 1.78 3.71
C SER A 311 -15.61 1.04 4.43
N PHE A 312 -14.34 1.29 4.08
CA PHE A 312 -13.19 0.56 4.62
C PHE A 312 -13.22 0.47 6.15
N ASP A 313 -13.33 1.62 6.84
CA ASP A 313 -13.30 1.67 8.31
C ASP A 313 -14.43 0.87 8.95
N LYS A 314 -15.61 0.87 8.32
CA LYS A 314 -16.77 0.10 8.80
C LYS A 314 -16.47 -1.40 8.72
N HIS A 315 -16.03 -1.87 7.54
CA HIS A 315 -15.76 -3.30 7.31
C HIS A 315 -14.58 -3.81 8.14
N ALA A 316 -13.48 -3.06 8.18
CA ALA A 316 -12.32 -3.38 8.99
C ALA A 316 -12.69 -3.52 10.48
N GLN A 317 -13.51 -2.62 11.01
CA GLN A 317 -13.98 -2.71 12.40
C GLN A 317 -14.85 -3.94 12.66
N ILE A 318 -15.80 -4.25 11.78
CA ILE A 318 -16.69 -5.40 11.95
C ILE A 318 -15.90 -6.72 11.92
N ILE A 319 -14.95 -6.86 10.99
CA ILE A 319 -14.10 -8.05 10.89
C ILE A 319 -13.21 -8.19 12.13
N ILE A 320 -12.57 -7.10 12.58
CA ILE A 320 -11.79 -7.10 13.83
C ILE A 320 -12.69 -7.50 15.02
N ASP A 321 -13.90 -6.94 15.13
CA ASP A 321 -14.84 -7.26 16.21
C ASP A 321 -15.23 -8.74 16.23
N HIS A 322 -15.43 -9.36 15.06
CA HIS A 322 -15.68 -10.79 14.95
C HIS A 322 -14.49 -11.62 15.43
N LEU A 323 -13.28 -11.28 14.98
CA LEU A 323 -12.07 -11.99 15.38
C LEU A 323 -11.79 -11.85 16.89
N ILE A 324 -12.03 -10.68 17.48
CA ILE A 324 -11.91 -10.47 18.94
C ILE A 324 -12.90 -11.38 19.66
N LYS A 325 -14.20 -11.33 19.29
CA LYS A 325 -15.22 -12.18 19.91
C LYS A 325 -14.90 -13.66 19.79
N MET A 326 -14.35 -14.08 18.64
CA MET A 326 -13.92 -15.45 18.41
C MET A 326 -12.81 -15.86 19.39
N LEU A 327 -11.73 -15.08 19.50
CA LEU A 327 -10.65 -15.35 20.45
C LEU A 327 -11.13 -15.31 21.92
N GLU A 328 -12.00 -14.37 22.28
CA GLU A 328 -12.53 -14.27 23.65
C GLU A 328 -13.42 -15.45 24.02
N ASN A 329 -14.34 -15.85 23.12
CA ASN A 329 -15.22 -16.99 23.33
C ASN A 329 -14.42 -18.29 23.45
N LEU A 330 -13.48 -18.53 22.53
CA LEU A 330 -12.64 -19.73 22.52
C LEU A 330 -11.71 -19.80 23.74
N SER A 331 -11.25 -18.67 24.26
CA SER A 331 -10.47 -18.63 25.52
C SER A 331 -11.30 -18.96 26.77
N SER A 332 -12.63 -18.81 26.71
CA SER A 332 -13.54 -19.02 27.85
C SER A 332 -14.13 -20.43 27.90
N THR A 333 -14.24 -21.10 26.76
CA THR A 333 -14.64 -22.50 26.65
C THR A 333 -13.38 -23.35 26.82
N ASN A 334 -13.33 -24.26 27.80
CA ASN A 334 -12.25 -25.25 27.96
C ASN A 334 -12.19 -26.28 26.80
N SER A 335 -12.62 -25.92 25.58
CA SER A 335 -12.48 -26.74 24.38
C SER A 335 -11.11 -26.50 23.74
N ASN A 336 -10.40 -27.59 23.46
CA ASN A 336 -9.15 -27.61 22.70
C ASN A 336 -9.39 -27.29 21.22
N ASP A 337 -10.07 -26.20 20.88
CA ASP A 337 -10.24 -25.77 19.49
C ASP A 337 -9.02 -24.94 19.05
N ASP A 338 -7.83 -25.49 19.26
CA ASP A 338 -6.54 -24.87 18.95
C ASP A 338 -6.45 -24.44 17.49
N ALA A 339 -7.08 -25.19 16.59
CA ALA A 339 -7.16 -24.88 15.17
C ALA A 339 -7.93 -23.57 14.89
N LEU A 340 -9.03 -23.30 15.60
CA LEU A 340 -9.79 -22.06 15.42
C LEU A 340 -9.05 -20.84 15.97
N ILE A 341 -8.30 -21.01 17.06
CA ILE A 341 -7.43 -19.95 17.58
C ILE A 341 -6.32 -19.64 16.58
N ILE A 342 -5.71 -20.65 15.98
CA ILE A 342 -4.68 -20.47 14.94
C ILE A 342 -5.25 -19.67 13.76
N VAL A 343 -6.42 -20.05 13.23
CA VAL A 343 -7.07 -19.30 12.12
C VAL A 343 -7.34 -17.84 12.50
N ALA A 344 -7.82 -17.60 13.72
CA ALA A 344 -8.06 -16.25 14.19
C ALA A 344 -6.77 -15.42 14.23
N LEU A 345 -5.68 -16.00 14.75
CA LEU A 345 -4.38 -15.35 14.85
C LEU A 345 -3.74 -15.13 13.48
N GLU A 346 -3.83 -16.11 12.57
CA GLU A 346 -3.39 -15.96 11.17
C GLU A 346 -4.16 -14.84 10.47
N ALA A 347 -5.49 -14.79 10.63
CA ALA A 347 -6.31 -13.72 10.08
C ALA A 347 -5.89 -12.35 10.64
N PHE A 348 -5.65 -12.24 11.95
CA PHE A 348 -5.16 -11.00 12.56
C PHE A 348 -3.79 -10.59 12.03
N TYR A 349 -2.86 -11.53 11.90
CA TYR A 349 -1.52 -11.27 11.39
C TYR A 349 -1.56 -10.81 9.93
N ASN A 350 -2.38 -11.46 9.11
CA ASN A 350 -2.58 -11.07 7.72
C ASN A 350 -3.21 -9.68 7.58
N LEU A 351 -4.18 -9.35 8.43
CA LEU A 351 -4.81 -8.03 8.49
C LEU A 351 -3.86 -6.96 9.05
N SER A 352 -2.97 -7.29 9.99
CA SER A 352 -2.02 -6.33 10.58
C SER A 352 -0.94 -5.85 9.62
N LYS A 353 -0.72 -6.57 8.51
CA LYS A 353 0.13 -6.13 7.39
C LYS A 353 -0.44 -4.92 6.65
N ILE A 354 -1.76 -4.70 6.69
CA ILE A 354 -2.42 -3.56 6.04
C ILE A 354 -2.25 -2.32 6.95
N PRO A 355 -1.59 -1.23 6.50
CA PRO A 355 -1.23 -0.10 7.36
C PRO A 355 -2.42 0.58 8.06
N ASP A 356 -3.56 0.70 7.38
CA ASP A 356 -4.73 1.38 7.93
C ASP A 356 -5.41 0.51 9.00
N ILE A 357 -5.43 -0.82 8.80
CA ILE A 357 -5.91 -1.77 9.82
C ILE A 357 -4.98 -1.79 11.03
N ARG A 358 -3.65 -1.79 10.82
CA ARG A 358 -2.66 -1.68 11.91
C ARG A 358 -2.96 -0.47 12.80
N THR A 359 -3.32 0.66 12.20
CA THR A 359 -3.70 1.88 12.92
C THR A 359 -4.99 1.68 13.74
N ILE A 360 -6.00 1.01 13.19
CA ILE A 360 -7.23 0.65 13.91
C ILE A 360 -6.92 -0.28 15.10
N MET A 361 -6.09 -1.31 14.90
CA MET A 361 -5.68 -2.25 15.95
C MET A 361 -4.93 -1.55 17.09
N LYS A 362 -4.01 -0.63 16.75
CA LYS A 362 -3.29 0.22 17.72
C LYS A 362 -4.25 1.11 18.51
N LYS A 363 -5.16 1.82 17.83
CA LYS A 363 -6.19 2.68 18.47
C LYS A 363 -7.11 1.90 19.42
N ARG A 364 -7.31 0.60 19.17
CA ARG A 364 -8.11 -0.30 20.03
C ARG A 364 -7.31 -1.00 21.14
N HIS A 365 -6.01 -0.74 21.28
CA HIS A 365 -5.14 -1.33 22.31
C HIS A 365 -5.14 -2.87 22.35
N LEU A 366 -5.16 -3.50 21.17
CA LEU A 366 -5.25 -4.97 21.04
C LEU A 366 -3.99 -5.72 21.49
N THR A 367 -2.87 -5.05 21.80
CA THR A 367 -1.65 -5.67 22.35
C THR A 367 -1.95 -6.58 23.54
N SER A 368 -2.85 -6.14 24.45
CA SER A 368 -3.24 -6.89 25.63
C SER A 368 -3.98 -8.20 25.33
N LEU A 369 -4.64 -8.31 24.17
CA LEU A 369 -5.33 -9.52 23.73
C LEU A 369 -4.30 -10.58 23.31
N PHE A 370 -3.30 -10.19 22.52
CA PHE A 370 -2.29 -11.11 21.99
C PHE A 370 -1.26 -11.53 23.04
N ASN A 371 -0.98 -10.69 24.05
CA ASN A 371 -0.15 -11.05 25.21
C ASN A 371 -0.69 -12.26 26.01
N LYS A 372 -1.96 -12.65 25.84
CA LYS A 372 -2.50 -13.87 26.45
C LYS A 372 -1.99 -15.15 25.79
N TYR A 373 -1.40 -15.03 24.59
CA TYR A 373 -0.96 -16.15 23.77
C TYR A 373 0.57 -16.25 23.67
N THR A 374 1.32 -15.45 24.44
CA THR A 374 2.79 -15.42 24.40
C THR A 374 3.48 -16.48 25.26
N ASP A 375 2.73 -17.26 26.04
CA ASP A 375 3.25 -18.30 26.95
C ASP A 375 3.95 -19.45 26.22
N VAL A 376 5.03 -19.98 26.83
CA VAL A 376 5.92 -21.00 26.24
C VAL A 376 5.19 -22.31 25.86
N GLU A 377 4.11 -22.66 26.55
CA GLU A 377 3.31 -23.87 26.27
C GLU A 377 2.50 -23.77 24.96
N MET A 378 2.36 -22.57 24.39
CA MET A 378 1.47 -22.27 23.26
C MET A 378 2.14 -22.38 21.87
N GLY A 379 3.35 -22.94 21.76
CA GLY A 379 3.98 -23.39 20.50
C GLY A 379 3.75 -22.49 19.27
N GLU A 380 2.84 -22.87 18.39
CA GLU A 380 2.45 -22.15 17.16
C GLU A 380 1.63 -20.88 17.43
N LYS A 381 0.69 -20.92 18.37
CA LYS A 381 -0.07 -19.73 18.82
C LYS A 381 0.87 -18.66 19.37
N ARG A 382 1.94 -19.07 20.06
CA ARG A 382 3.01 -18.17 20.55
C ARG A 382 3.73 -17.49 19.39
N LYS A 383 4.14 -18.25 18.38
CA LYS A 383 4.79 -17.72 17.17
C LYS A 383 3.93 -16.63 16.53
N LEU A 384 2.68 -16.95 16.20
CA LEU A 384 1.72 -16.02 15.59
C LEU A 384 1.42 -14.80 16.47
N ALA A 385 1.32 -14.97 17.78
CA ALA A 385 1.10 -13.85 18.70
C ALA A 385 2.26 -12.84 18.63
N PHE A 386 3.51 -13.31 18.62
CA PHE A 386 4.67 -12.43 18.46
C PHE A 386 4.76 -11.80 17.07
N ASP A 387 4.34 -12.50 16.01
CA ASP A 387 4.23 -11.94 14.66
C ASP A 387 3.22 -10.78 14.59
N ILE A 388 2.05 -10.92 15.24
CA ILE A 388 1.05 -9.84 15.33
C ILE A 388 1.59 -8.67 16.17
N LEU A 389 2.16 -8.98 17.33
CA LEU A 389 2.73 -8.00 18.25
C LEU A 389 3.85 -7.19 17.59
N ALA A 390 4.69 -7.82 16.77
CA ALA A 390 5.73 -7.16 15.99
C ALA A 390 5.17 -6.04 15.08
N GLU A 391 3.93 -6.20 14.61
CA GLU A 391 3.27 -5.23 13.74
C GLU A 391 2.58 -4.08 14.50
N ILE A 392 2.07 -4.33 15.70
CA ILE A 392 1.19 -3.40 16.42
C ILE A 392 1.81 -2.74 17.67
N MET A 393 2.84 -3.32 18.28
CA MET A 393 3.43 -2.78 19.50
C MET A 393 4.05 -1.39 19.28
N ASP A 394 3.99 -0.57 20.33
CA ASP A 394 4.71 0.71 20.36
C ASP A 394 6.16 0.56 20.83
N GLU A 395 6.95 1.63 20.69
CA GLU A 395 8.36 1.62 21.06
C GLU A 395 8.59 1.33 22.56
N GLN A 396 7.69 1.76 23.45
CA GLN A 396 7.82 1.51 24.89
C GLN A 396 7.55 0.04 25.22
N GLU A 397 6.49 -0.54 24.65
CA GLU A 397 6.15 -1.94 24.79
C GLU A 397 7.27 -2.85 24.26
N ILE A 398 7.89 -2.48 23.14
CA ILE A 398 9.02 -3.20 22.55
C ILE A 398 10.25 -3.11 23.45
N ASN A 399 10.57 -1.92 23.95
CA ASN A 399 11.72 -1.72 24.82
C ASN A 399 11.62 -2.53 26.13
N ASN A 400 10.40 -2.75 26.63
CA ASN A 400 10.17 -3.55 27.84
C ASN A 400 10.32 -5.06 27.61
N ASN A 401 10.07 -5.56 26.39
CA ASN A 401 10.00 -6.99 26.08
C ASN A 401 11.02 -7.47 25.04
N SER A 402 11.99 -6.63 24.66
CA SER A 402 12.89 -6.86 23.51
C SER A 402 13.62 -8.20 23.53
N SER A 403 14.06 -8.66 24.71
CA SER A 403 14.77 -9.95 24.88
C SER A 403 13.87 -11.15 24.61
N GLU A 404 12.63 -11.12 25.10
CA GLU A 404 11.67 -12.20 24.87
C GLU A 404 11.22 -12.23 23.41
N ILE A 405 10.87 -11.08 22.85
CA ILE A 405 10.49 -10.94 21.43
C ILE A 405 11.57 -11.57 20.55
N ILE A 406 12.83 -11.15 20.73
CA ILE A 406 13.93 -11.63 19.90
C ILE A 406 14.28 -13.10 20.14
N SER A 407 14.04 -13.63 21.34
CA SER A 407 14.24 -15.06 21.59
C SER A 407 13.34 -15.93 20.72
N VAL A 408 12.09 -15.50 20.50
CA VAL A 408 11.13 -16.24 19.65
C VAL A 408 11.56 -16.22 18.19
N PHE A 409 11.91 -15.05 17.66
CA PHE A 409 12.40 -14.91 16.29
C PHE A 409 13.72 -15.65 16.07
N THR A 410 14.66 -15.57 17.02
CA THR A 410 15.95 -16.27 16.92
C THR A 410 15.77 -17.79 16.99
N ASP A 411 14.81 -18.29 17.77
CA ASP A 411 14.44 -19.70 17.79
C ASP A 411 13.83 -20.16 16.47
N GLN A 412 12.94 -19.37 15.87
CA GLN A 412 12.38 -19.65 14.53
C GLN A 412 13.46 -19.62 13.44
N LEU A 413 14.40 -18.67 13.49
CA LEU A 413 15.51 -18.57 12.53
C LEU A 413 16.46 -19.77 12.55
N LYS A 414 16.46 -20.61 13.60
CA LYS A 414 17.23 -21.87 13.59
C LYS A 414 16.77 -22.82 12.50
N GLU A 415 15.50 -22.74 12.10
CA GLU A 415 14.91 -23.57 11.04
C GLU A 415 15.34 -23.15 9.62
N LEU A 416 15.97 -21.97 9.48
CA LEU A 416 16.42 -21.39 8.23
C LEU A 416 17.57 -22.23 7.63
N ASN A 417 17.36 -22.70 6.40
CA ASN A 417 18.27 -23.60 5.67
C ASN A 417 18.44 -23.12 4.22
N PRO A 418 19.68 -22.88 3.74
CA PRO A 418 19.93 -22.44 2.37
C PRO A 418 19.43 -23.39 1.28
N ASN A 419 19.26 -24.68 1.59
CA ASN A 419 18.92 -25.72 0.62
C ASN A 419 17.42 -26.06 0.55
N GLU A 420 16.62 -25.51 1.47
CA GLU A 420 15.22 -25.89 1.66
C GLU A 420 14.38 -24.63 1.92
N TYR A 421 13.47 -24.34 1.00
CA TYR A 421 12.51 -23.26 1.15
C TYR A 421 11.41 -23.66 2.14
N LYS A 422 11.15 -22.81 3.12
CA LYS A 422 10.12 -23.01 4.15
C LYS A 422 9.18 -21.80 4.24
N PRO A 423 7.92 -21.93 3.79
CA PRO A 423 6.95 -20.83 3.82
C PRO A 423 6.77 -20.19 5.19
N ASP A 424 6.82 -20.98 6.27
CA ASP A 424 6.60 -20.51 7.63
C ASP A 424 7.62 -19.45 8.08
N ILE A 425 8.83 -19.48 7.51
CA ILE A 425 9.92 -18.55 7.86
C ILE A 425 9.75 -17.19 7.16
N ASP A 426 9.01 -17.11 6.06
CA ASP A 426 8.77 -15.84 5.37
C ASP A 426 8.08 -14.83 6.28
N ASN A 427 7.13 -15.31 7.10
CA ASN A 427 6.43 -14.49 8.08
C ASN A 427 7.38 -14.03 9.18
N THR A 428 8.20 -14.93 9.72
CA THR A 428 9.25 -14.62 10.70
C THR A 428 10.21 -13.54 10.19
N LEU A 429 10.70 -13.66 8.95
CA LEU A 429 11.61 -12.68 8.36
C LEU A 429 10.93 -11.32 8.16
N SER A 430 9.67 -11.32 7.69
CA SER A 430 8.87 -10.09 7.51
C SER A 430 8.65 -9.36 8.84
N SER A 431 8.18 -10.06 9.87
CA SER A 431 7.98 -9.52 11.22
C SER A 431 9.29 -9.03 11.83
N LEU A 432 10.38 -9.76 11.64
CA LEU A 432 11.70 -9.37 12.14
C LEU A 432 12.19 -8.10 11.44
N GLN A 433 12.02 -7.99 10.12
CA GLN A 433 12.37 -6.79 9.36
C GLN A 433 11.59 -5.57 9.87
N ALA A 434 10.29 -5.72 10.16
CA ALA A 434 9.48 -4.66 10.76
C ALA A 434 10.01 -4.19 12.13
N LEU A 435 10.54 -5.12 12.94
CA LEU A 435 11.13 -4.82 14.25
C LEU A 435 12.54 -4.20 14.17
N MET A 436 13.27 -4.39 13.07
CA MET A 436 14.62 -3.85 12.91
C MET A 436 14.68 -2.32 12.86
N GLN A 437 13.56 -1.60 12.86
CA GLN A 437 13.57 -0.15 13.04
C GLN A 437 13.98 0.30 14.46
N TYR A 438 13.88 -0.59 15.46
CA TYR A 438 14.11 -0.28 16.87
C TYR A 438 15.54 -0.65 17.30
N GLU A 439 16.26 0.30 17.91
CA GLU A 439 17.67 0.11 18.30
C GLU A 439 17.86 -1.02 19.32
N GLN A 440 16.96 -1.11 20.30
CA GLN A 440 17.01 -2.14 21.34
C GLN A 440 16.84 -3.56 20.76
N ILE A 441 16.01 -3.70 19.72
CA ILE A 441 15.83 -4.96 19.00
C ILE A 441 17.12 -5.36 18.28
N LYS A 442 17.78 -4.43 17.57
CA LYS A 442 19.06 -4.70 16.89
C LYS A 442 20.11 -5.21 17.88
N ASN A 443 20.25 -4.53 19.01
CA ASN A 443 21.23 -4.88 20.04
C ASN A 443 20.99 -6.28 20.60
N GLU A 444 19.74 -6.63 20.85
CA GLU A 444 19.37 -7.92 21.39
C GLU A 444 19.50 -9.04 20.35
N PHE A 445 19.17 -8.76 19.08
CA PHE A 445 19.35 -9.67 17.95
C PHE A 445 20.82 -10.08 17.77
N ILE A 446 21.73 -9.13 17.94
CA ILE A 446 23.18 -9.39 17.90
C ILE A 446 23.61 -10.24 19.10
N LYS A 447 23.19 -9.87 20.32
CA LYS A 447 23.53 -10.60 21.56
C LYS A 447 23.07 -12.06 21.54
N GLN A 448 21.91 -12.34 20.96
CA GLN A 448 21.34 -13.69 20.88
C GLN A 448 21.88 -14.50 19.68
N GLY A 449 22.81 -13.95 18.90
CA GLY A 449 23.45 -14.65 17.77
C GLY A 449 22.59 -14.73 16.51
N GLY A 450 21.49 -13.97 16.43
CA GLY A 450 20.64 -13.91 15.24
C GLY A 450 21.38 -13.38 14.01
N LEU A 451 22.26 -12.38 14.21
CA LEU A 451 23.10 -11.84 13.15
C LEU A 451 24.01 -12.90 12.53
N ASP A 452 24.66 -13.73 13.36
CA ASP A 452 25.53 -14.82 12.89
C ASP A 452 24.77 -15.87 12.09
N LYS A 453 23.53 -16.18 12.50
CA LYS A 453 22.68 -17.13 11.78
C LYS A 453 22.32 -16.62 10.39
N LEU A 454 21.98 -15.34 10.23
CA LEU A 454 21.71 -14.75 8.91
C LEU A 454 22.96 -14.70 8.03
N ILE A 455 24.12 -14.35 8.59
CA ILE A 455 25.40 -14.39 7.87
C ILE A 455 25.66 -15.82 7.37
N SER A 456 25.52 -16.83 8.24
CA SER A 456 25.70 -18.23 7.82
C SER A 456 24.74 -18.64 6.71
N PHE A 457 23.47 -18.21 6.76
CA PHE A 457 22.50 -18.52 5.72
C PHE A 457 22.86 -17.90 4.37
N VAL A 458 23.34 -16.66 4.34
CA VAL A 458 23.78 -15.99 3.11
C VAL A 458 25.05 -16.64 2.55
N CYS A 459 25.99 -17.03 3.41
CA CYS A 459 27.27 -17.64 3.00
C CYS A 459 27.14 -19.12 2.60
N ASP A 460 26.27 -19.90 3.25
CA ASP A 460 26.08 -21.33 2.99
C ASP A 460 25.13 -21.58 1.79
N GLY A 461 24.61 -20.51 1.19
CA GLY A 461 23.64 -20.49 0.10
C GLY A 461 24.17 -20.90 -1.27
N GLU A 462 24.37 -22.19 -1.51
CA GLU A 462 24.45 -22.75 -2.88
C GLU A 462 23.41 -23.87 -3.04
N PRO A 463 22.28 -23.69 -3.77
CA PRO A 463 22.06 -22.81 -4.92
C PRO A 463 20.93 -21.78 -4.74
N TYR A 464 21.22 -20.54 -5.12
CA TYR A 464 20.32 -19.37 -5.27
C TYR A 464 18.87 -19.65 -5.73
N GLU A 465 18.61 -20.67 -6.56
CA GLU A 465 17.31 -20.87 -7.23
C GLU A 465 16.13 -21.15 -6.28
N LYS A 466 16.35 -21.73 -5.09
CA LYS A 466 15.24 -22.19 -4.23
C LYS A 466 14.76 -21.18 -3.20
N CYS A 467 15.66 -20.37 -2.64
CA CYS A 467 15.36 -19.51 -1.47
C CYS A 467 15.58 -18.02 -1.75
N VAL A 468 15.38 -17.58 -3.00
CA VAL A 468 15.61 -16.19 -3.45
C VAL A 468 14.95 -15.16 -2.53
N LYS A 469 13.65 -15.33 -2.21
CA LYS A 469 12.90 -14.41 -1.34
C LYS A 469 13.48 -14.34 0.08
N GLN A 470 13.83 -15.49 0.65
CA GLN A 470 14.40 -15.55 2.00
C GLN A 470 15.81 -14.96 2.05
N LEU A 471 16.59 -15.08 0.97
CA LEU A 471 17.87 -14.39 0.81
C LEU A 471 17.69 -12.87 0.73
N GLU A 472 16.71 -12.41 -0.03
CA GLU A 472 16.37 -10.98 -0.12
C GLU A 472 16.02 -10.40 1.26
N ASP A 473 15.12 -11.05 1.99
CA ASP A 473 14.70 -10.59 3.32
C ASP A 473 15.86 -10.66 4.33
N ALA A 474 16.70 -11.70 4.26
CA ALA A 474 17.90 -11.79 5.08
C ALA A 474 18.87 -10.62 4.81
N LEU A 475 19.13 -10.28 3.55
CA LEU A 475 19.99 -9.14 3.19
C LEU A 475 19.39 -7.81 3.67
N LYS A 476 18.08 -7.61 3.55
CA LYS A 476 17.38 -6.43 4.07
C LYS A 476 17.50 -6.31 5.59
N ILE A 477 17.40 -7.42 6.33
CA ILE A 477 17.57 -7.43 7.78
C ILE A 477 19.03 -7.14 8.17
N LEU A 478 20.01 -7.75 7.48
CA LEU A 478 21.43 -7.46 7.68
C LEU A 478 21.73 -5.98 7.44
N TRP A 479 21.20 -5.42 6.35
CA TRP A 479 21.33 -4.01 6.02
C TRP A 479 20.68 -3.13 7.10
N SER A 480 19.46 -3.44 7.52
CA SER A 480 18.73 -2.70 8.55
C SER A 480 19.45 -2.70 9.90
N CYS A 481 20.13 -3.80 10.24
CA CYS A 481 20.95 -3.92 11.44
C CYS A 481 22.12 -2.92 11.45
N THR A 482 22.61 -2.44 10.30
CA THR A 482 23.77 -1.52 10.26
C THR A 482 23.42 -0.08 10.64
N PHE A 483 22.14 0.33 10.47
CA PHE A 483 21.73 1.70 10.76
C PHE A 483 21.84 1.99 12.26
N SER A 484 22.55 3.06 12.60
CA SER A 484 22.77 3.50 13.98
C SER A 484 23.35 2.41 14.91
N ASN A 485 24.02 1.38 14.37
CA ASN A 485 24.63 0.30 15.15
C ASN A 485 26.07 -0.01 14.67
N PRO A 486 27.10 0.58 15.31
CA PRO A 486 28.48 0.38 14.89
C PRO A 486 29.00 -1.03 15.15
N GLU A 487 28.42 -1.78 16.10
CA GLU A 487 28.82 -3.16 16.39
C GLU A 487 28.47 -4.08 15.22
N ALA A 488 27.23 -4.01 14.74
CA ALA A 488 26.79 -4.74 13.55
C ALA A 488 27.63 -4.37 12.32
N LEU A 489 27.81 -3.06 12.07
CA LEU A 489 28.57 -2.58 10.91
C LEU A 489 30.02 -3.08 10.92
N ASN A 490 30.71 -2.99 12.07
CA ASN A 490 32.09 -3.47 12.18
C ASN A 490 32.20 -4.98 12.00
N LYS A 491 31.24 -5.75 12.50
CA LYS A 491 31.22 -7.21 12.34
C LYS A 491 31.05 -7.60 10.87
N LEU A 492 30.15 -6.95 10.14
CA LEU A 492 29.95 -7.19 8.71
C LEU A 492 31.17 -6.74 7.87
N LYS A 493 31.80 -5.61 8.20
CA LYS A 493 33.07 -5.16 7.55
C LYS A 493 34.21 -6.16 7.70
N GLN A 494 34.26 -6.89 8.81
CA GLN A 494 35.32 -7.88 9.09
C GLN A 494 35.07 -9.22 8.37
N ASP A 495 33.84 -9.50 7.95
CA ASP A 495 33.48 -10.75 7.29
C ASP A 495 33.69 -10.68 5.77
N GLN A 496 34.90 -11.03 5.35
CA GLN A 496 35.27 -11.03 3.94
C GLN A 496 34.55 -12.12 3.13
N ILE A 497 34.10 -13.20 3.78
CA ILE A 497 33.38 -14.30 3.12
C ILE A 497 31.98 -13.80 2.74
N LEU A 498 31.29 -13.15 3.68
CA LEU A 498 29.99 -12.54 3.43
C LEU A 498 30.06 -11.57 2.25
N MET A 499 30.99 -10.62 2.27
CA MET A 499 31.07 -9.62 1.20
C MET A 499 31.36 -10.24 -0.17
N THR A 500 32.14 -11.33 -0.23
CA THR A 500 32.36 -12.06 -1.49
C THR A 500 31.06 -12.68 -2.01
N HIS A 501 30.27 -13.30 -1.14
CA HIS A 501 28.99 -13.89 -1.51
C HIS A 501 27.94 -12.84 -1.88
N VAL A 502 27.85 -11.72 -1.15
CA VAL A 502 26.91 -10.63 -1.45
C VAL A 502 27.25 -9.99 -2.81
N ASN A 503 28.53 -9.81 -3.15
CA ASN A 503 28.94 -9.34 -4.47
C ASN A 503 28.56 -10.36 -5.57
N HIS A 504 28.75 -11.66 -5.33
CA HIS A 504 28.31 -12.69 -6.25
C HIS A 504 26.78 -12.69 -6.45
N LEU A 505 26.02 -12.54 -5.36
CA LEU A 505 24.55 -12.41 -5.40
C LEU A 505 24.12 -11.16 -6.19
N LEU A 506 24.82 -10.04 -6.03
CA LEU A 506 24.57 -8.83 -6.81
C LEU A 506 24.78 -9.07 -8.30
N GLU A 507 25.92 -9.63 -8.70
CA GLU A 507 26.20 -9.94 -10.11
C GLU A 507 25.17 -10.90 -10.72
N LYS A 508 24.76 -11.91 -9.96
CA LYS A 508 23.77 -12.89 -10.40
C LYS A 508 22.36 -12.30 -10.47
N SER A 509 21.95 -11.51 -9.49
CA SER A 509 20.64 -10.84 -9.49
C SER A 509 20.45 -9.93 -10.70
N LYS A 510 21.52 -9.29 -11.18
CA LYS A 510 21.54 -8.52 -12.43
C LYS A 510 21.38 -9.39 -13.68
N GLN A 511 21.91 -10.61 -13.67
CA GLN A 511 21.75 -11.57 -14.78
C GLN A 511 20.32 -12.12 -14.84
N ASP A 512 19.72 -12.36 -13.67
CA ASP A 512 18.38 -12.93 -13.52
C ASP A 512 17.26 -11.85 -13.53
N GLU A 513 17.62 -10.58 -13.75
CA GLU A 513 16.69 -9.41 -13.71
C GLU A 513 15.89 -9.30 -12.39
N ASN A 514 16.46 -9.78 -11.27
CA ASN A 514 15.84 -9.69 -9.95
C ASN A 514 16.19 -8.38 -9.22
N ILE A 515 15.35 -7.37 -9.46
CA ILE A 515 15.53 -6.00 -8.96
C ILE A 515 15.53 -5.91 -7.42
N THR A 516 14.65 -6.65 -6.74
CA THR A 516 14.48 -6.50 -5.28
C THR A 516 15.69 -7.06 -4.53
N LEU A 517 16.21 -8.19 -5.00
CA LEU A 517 17.44 -8.77 -4.48
C LEU A 517 18.66 -7.93 -4.83
N GLU A 518 18.73 -7.41 -6.06
CA GLU A 518 19.79 -6.49 -6.50
C GLU A 518 19.90 -5.30 -5.55
N LYS A 519 18.77 -4.62 -5.27
CA LYS A 519 18.72 -3.47 -4.36
C LYS A 519 19.11 -3.82 -2.93
N ALA A 520 18.68 -4.97 -2.42
CA ALA A 520 19.05 -5.42 -1.08
C ALA A 520 20.57 -5.69 -0.96
N ALA A 521 21.16 -6.34 -1.96
CA ALA A 521 22.59 -6.60 -2.01
C ALA A 521 23.41 -5.30 -2.19
N GLU A 522 22.99 -4.42 -3.12
CA GLU A 522 23.64 -3.14 -3.34
C GLU A 522 23.58 -2.26 -2.08
N GLY A 523 22.45 -2.25 -1.37
CA GLY A 523 22.26 -1.48 -0.12
C GLY A 523 23.20 -1.89 0.98
N LEU A 524 23.33 -3.20 1.18
CA LEU A 524 24.28 -3.74 2.14
C LEU A 524 25.73 -3.40 1.76
N ILE A 525 26.12 -3.60 0.49
CA ILE A 525 27.47 -3.26 0.00
C ILE A 525 27.76 -1.77 0.16
N TRP A 526 26.80 -0.92 -0.20
CA TRP A 526 26.94 0.53 -0.07
C TRP A 526 27.27 0.91 1.37
N LYS A 527 26.45 0.43 2.31
CA LYS A 527 26.59 0.79 3.73
C LYS A 527 27.87 0.24 4.36
N VAL A 528 28.32 -0.95 3.94
CA VAL A 528 29.49 -1.62 4.51
C VAL A 528 30.81 -1.12 3.90
N GLU A 529 30.87 -0.90 2.58
CA GLU A 529 32.14 -0.64 1.87
C GLU A 529 32.27 0.72 1.17
N LYS A 530 31.15 1.31 0.73
CA LYS A 530 31.17 2.47 -0.18
C LYS A 530 30.84 3.81 0.50
N GLU A 531 29.88 3.84 1.44
CA GLU A 531 29.37 5.08 2.06
C GLU A 531 30.51 5.93 2.66
N GLU A 532 31.43 5.33 3.42
CA GLU A 532 32.56 6.05 4.01
C GLU A 532 33.52 6.62 2.97
N LYS A 533 33.90 5.83 1.96
CA LYS A 533 34.81 6.27 0.89
C LYS A 533 34.18 7.39 0.06
N PHE A 534 32.91 7.24 -0.28
CA PHE A 534 32.15 8.23 -1.03
C PHE A 534 32.07 9.57 -0.26
N LEU A 535 31.82 9.52 1.05
CA LEU A 535 31.83 10.70 1.92
C LEU A 535 33.18 11.40 1.96
N GLU A 536 34.28 10.64 1.99
CA GLU A 536 35.64 11.18 1.96
C GLU A 536 35.98 11.84 0.62
N GLU A 537 35.64 11.20 -0.50
CA GLU A 537 35.87 11.72 -1.85
C GLU A 537 35.10 13.02 -2.10
N GLN A 538 33.83 13.07 -1.71
CA GLN A 538 32.98 14.26 -1.87
C GLN A 538 33.42 15.42 -0.97
N SER A 539 33.79 15.15 0.28
CA SER A 539 34.31 16.18 1.17
C SER A 539 35.62 16.79 0.63
N ALA A 540 36.49 15.96 0.03
CA ALA A 540 37.71 16.42 -0.60
C ALA A 540 37.45 17.25 -1.88
N GLU A 541 36.41 16.94 -2.65
CA GLU A 541 35.99 17.75 -3.80
C GLU A 541 35.40 19.10 -3.39
N GLU A 542 34.59 19.14 -2.33
CA GLU A 542 34.04 20.39 -1.78
C GLU A 542 35.15 21.32 -1.25
N GLU A 543 36.15 20.76 -0.58
CA GLU A 543 37.34 21.52 -0.14
C GLU A 543 38.14 22.08 -1.32
N LYS A 544 38.33 21.29 -2.39
CA LYS A 544 38.99 21.76 -3.63
C LYS A 544 38.21 22.87 -4.32
N LYS A 545 36.87 22.79 -4.35
CA LYS A 545 36.00 23.83 -4.93
C LYS A 545 36.06 25.13 -4.12
N LYS A 546 36.10 25.06 -2.78
CA LYS A 546 36.29 26.24 -1.91
C LYS A 546 37.67 26.89 -2.13
N GLN A 547 38.72 26.09 -2.28
CA GLN A 547 40.08 26.60 -2.53
C GLN A 547 40.22 27.23 -3.93
N LYS A 548 39.58 26.68 -4.97
CA LYS A 548 39.57 27.28 -6.32
C LYS A 548 38.76 28.59 -6.39
N ALA A 549 37.78 28.81 -5.53
CA ALA A 549 36.97 30.04 -5.50
C ALA A 549 37.71 31.26 -4.90
N GLU A 550 38.85 31.05 -4.23
CA GLU A 550 39.65 32.10 -3.59
C GLU A 550 40.84 32.58 -4.45
N GLU A 551 41.15 31.91 -5.58
CA GLU A 551 42.17 32.36 -6.53
C GLU A 551 41.55 33.15 -7.70
N PRO A 552 42.10 34.32 -8.08
CA PRO A 552 41.56 35.13 -9.18
C PRO A 552 41.84 34.47 -10.54
N ASP A 553 40.75 34.17 -11.26
CA ASP A 553 40.59 33.74 -12.66
C ASP A 553 41.88 33.48 -13.47
N ILE A 554 42.18 32.19 -13.67
CA ILE A 554 42.85 31.73 -14.89
C ILE A 554 41.90 30.74 -15.55
N GLU A 555 41.22 31.19 -16.60
CA GLU A 555 40.39 30.36 -17.48
C GLU A 555 41.20 29.17 -18.00
N GLN A 556 40.85 27.96 -17.57
CA GLN A 556 41.17 26.73 -18.29
C GLN A 556 39.88 25.93 -18.50
N ASP A 557 39.57 25.73 -19.77
CA ASP A 557 38.52 24.83 -20.28
C ASP A 557 38.83 23.38 -19.86
N GLU A 558 38.47 23.01 -18.64
CA GLU A 558 38.19 21.61 -18.31
C GLU A 558 36.71 21.36 -18.61
N LYS A 559 36.42 20.33 -19.42
CA LYS A 559 35.04 19.86 -19.62
C LYS A 559 34.53 19.30 -18.30
N GLU A 560 33.90 20.15 -17.50
CA GLU A 560 33.07 19.72 -16.37
C GLU A 560 31.92 18.87 -16.94
N GLU A 561 31.80 17.62 -16.46
CA GLU A 561 30.56 16.88 -16.64
C GLU A 561 29.44 17.74 -16.02
N GLU A 562 28.40 18.09 -16.79
CA GLU A 562 27.26 18.87 -16.28
C GLU A 562 26.56 18.06 -15.17
N VAL A 563 26.96 18.31 -13.91
CA VAL A 563 26.29 17.72 -12.75
C VAL A 563 24.88 18.30 -12.67
N GLN A 564 23.88 17.44 -12.88
CA GLN A 564 22.48 17.84 -12.84
C GLN A 564 22.12 18.30 -11.41
N LYS A 565 21.91 19.61 -11.25
CA LYS A 565 21.52 20.22 -9.98
C LYS A 565 20.01 20.24 -9.84
N TYR A 566 19.50 19.76 -8.70
CA TYR A 566 18.08 19.73 -8.38
C TYR A 566 17.75 20.80 -7.33
N ASP A 567 16.55 21.36 -7.40
CA ASP A 567 16.06 22.22 -6.32
C ASP A 567 15.58 21.33 -5.17
N ILE A 568 14.94 20.21 -5.49
CA ILE A 568 14.28 19.35 -4.52
C ILE A 568 14.57 17.88 -4.84
N MET A 569 14.91 17.08 -3.83
CA MET A 569 14.78 15.63 -3.87
C MET A 569 13.58 15.22 -3.02
N MET A 570 12.73 14.36 -3.56
CA MET A 570 11.61 13.76 -2.84
C MET A 570 11.95 12.35 -2.39
N SER A 571 12.03 12.15 -1.07
CA SER A 571 12.18 10.85 -0.43
C SER A 571 10.80 10.38 0.04
N TYR A 572 10.33 9.23 -0.46
CA TYR A 572 8.99 8.70 -0.18
C TYR A 572 8.98 7.17 -0.15
N SER A 573 7.99 6.59 0.54
CA SER A 573 7.73 5.16 0.46
C SER A 573 6.86 4.88 -0.76
N TRP A 574 7.16 3.81 -1.50
CA TRP A 574 6.35 3.36 -2.63
C TRP A 574 4.88 3.09 -2.26
N ALA A 575 4.59 2.72 -1.01
CA ALA A 575 3.22 2.57 -0.54
C ALA A 575 2.42 3.89 -0.58
N ASP A 576 3.10 5.04 -0.61
CA ASP A 576 2.53 6.38 -0.64
C ASP A 576 2.72 7.05 -2.03
N MET A 577 2.98 6.25 -3.07
CA MET A 577 3.33 6.70 -4.44
C MET A 577 2.28 7.64 -5.05
N ASP A 578 0.99 7.38 -4.85
CA ASP A 578 -0.09 8.19 -5.43
C ASP A 578 0.01 9.67 -5.04
N LEU A 579 0.16 9.94 -3.73
CA LEU A 579 0.24 11.30 -3.21
C LEU A 579 1.61 11.92 -3.55
N ALA A 580 2.69 11.15 -3.47
CA ALA A 580 4.03 11.60 -3.84
C ALA A 580 4.11 12.06 -5.30
N HIS A 581 3.56 11.28 -6.25
CA HIS A 581 3.50 11.65 -7.66
C HIS A 581 2.64 12.89 -7.91
N ARG A 582 1.53 13.04 -7.18
CA ARG A 582 0.68 14.22 -7.28
C ARG A 582 1.41 15.48 -6.81
N ILE A 583 2.15 15.40 -5.70
CA ILE A 583 3.00 16.49 -5.20
C ILE A 583 4.09 16.81 -6.23
N PHE A 584 4.83 15.80 -6.69
CA PHE A 584 5.88 15.95 -7.69
C PHE A 584 5.40 16.69 -8.95
N LYS A 585 4.26 16.26 -9.51
CA LYS A 585 3.68 16.87 -10.70
C LYS A 585 3.34 18.34 -10.48
N HIS A 586 2.82 18.68 -9.30
CA HIS A 586 2.49 20.07 -8.98
C HIS A 586 3.74 20.93 -8.81
N LEU A 587 4.75 20.44 -8.08
CA LEU A 587 6.03 21.13 -7.89
C LEU A 587 6.74 21.41 -9.23
N THR A 588 6.74 20.44 -10.15
CA THR A 588 7.40 20.54 -11.44
C THR A 588 6.60 21.35 -12.47
N GLU A 589 5.33 21.00 -12.72
CA GLU A 589 4.54 21.58 -13.80
C GLU A 589 3.92 22.94 -13.45
N LYS A 590 3.63 23.21 -12.17
CA LYS A 590 2.93 24.43 -11.74
C LYS A 590 3.87 25.44 -11.10
N LEU A 591 4.77 24.98 -10.23
CA LEU A 591 5.69 25.87 -9.50
C LEU A 591 7.06 25.99 -10.17
N GLY A 592 7.40 25.09 -11.10
CA GLY A 592 8.62 25.16 -11.90
C GLY A 592 9.88 24.70 -11.17
N TYR A 593 9.76 23.93 -10.09
CA TYR A 593 10.90 23.34 -9.40
C TYR A 593 11.52 22.19 -10.20
N ARG A 594 12.85 22.08 -10.19
CA ARG A 594 13.57 20.89 -10.65
C ARG A 594 13.57 19.87 -9.53
N VAL A 595 12.67 18.88 -9.64
CA VAL A 595 12.49 17.85 -8.62
C VAL A 595 13.08 16.54 -9.09
N TRP A 596 13.87 15.90 -8.25
CA TRP A 596 14.24 14.50 -8.39
C TRP A 596 13.27 13.63 -7.60
N LEU A 597 12.74 12.58 -8.24
CA LEU A 597 11.87 11.58 -7.64
C LEU A 597 12.22 10.22 -8.25
N ASP A 598 12.39 9.20 -7.42
CA ASP A 598 12.56 7.82 -7.88
C ASP A 598 11.22 7.28 -8.44
N GLN A 599 10.95 7.51 -9.73
CA GLN A 599 9.68 7.19 -10.40
C GLN A 599 9.61 5.75 -10.93
N GLU A 600 10.74 5.13 -11.23
CA GLU A 600 10.79 3.82 -11.86
C GLU A 600 11.45 2.83 -10.90
N GLN A 601 10.65 1.92 -10.35
CA GLN A 601 11.20 0.82 -9.56
C GLN A 601 12.21 -0.01 -10.38
N MET A 602 12.13 0.06 -11.72
CA MET A 602 12.55 -1.03 -12.58
C MET A 602 13.89 -0.95 -13.31
N HIS A 603 14.55 0.19 -13.59
CA HIS A 603 15.77 0.12 -14.42
C HIS A 603 16.89 1.14 -14.14
N GLY A 604 16.72 2.14 -13.25
CA GLY A 604 17.55 3.36 -13.34
C GLY A 604 18.37 3.79 -12.11
N SER A 605 17.79 3.74 -10.91
CA SER A 605 18.36 4.43 -9.75
C SER A 605 19.22 3.48 -8.91
N THR A 606 20.50 3.34 -9.24
CA THR A 606 21.48 2.73 -8.31
C THR A 606 21.50 3.52 -7.00
N ILE A 607 21.92 2.90 -5.91
CA ILE A 607 22.07 3.60 -4.61
C ILE A 607 23.04 4.79 -4.72
N GLU A 608 24.03 4.69 -5.60
CA GLU A 608 24.92 5.78 -5.97
C GLU A 608 24.18 6.95 -6.63
N THR A 609 23.21 6.68 -7.51
CA THR A 609 22.35 7.70 -8.13
C THR A 609 21.49 8.40 -7.07
N MET A 610 20.96 7.65 -6.09
CA MET A 610 20.19 8.21 -4.97
C MET A 610 21.07 9.11 -4.09
N ALA A 611 22.29 8.67 -3.77
CA ALA A 611 23.25 9.46 -3.02
C ALA A 611 23.62 10.76 -3.76
N ASN A 612 23.86 10.67 -5.08
CA ASN A 612 24.09 11.83 -5.94
C ASN A 612 22.88 12.77 -5.98
N ALA A 613 21.65 12.26 -5.96
CA ALA A 613 20.44 13.08 -5.89
C ALA A 613 20.34 13.86 -4.58
N VAL A 614 20.64 13.22 -3.44
CA VAL A 614 20.72 13.91 -2.13
C VAL A 614 21.78 15.00 -2.16
N GLU A 615 22.96 14.74 -2.74
CA GLU A 615 24.04 15.74 -2.80
C GLU A 615 23.67 16.95 -3.65
N ASN A 616 23.06 16.70 -4.81
CA ASN A 616 22.81 17.74 -5.79
C ASN A 616 21.47 18.48 -5.59
N ALA A 617 20.68 18.07 -4.59
CA ALA A 617 19.45 18.75 -4.18
C ALA A 617 19.69 19.80 -3.09
N GLU A 618 18.98 20.93 -3.18
CA GLU A 618 18.98 21.97 -2.15
C GLU A 618 18.05 21.61 -0.98
N TYR A 619 16.87 21.06 -1.27
CA TYR A 619 15.88 20.63 -0.28
C TYR A 619 15.59 19.13 -0.39
N ILE A 620 15.37 18.50 0.75
CA ILE A 620 14.93 17.10 0.84
C ILE A 620 13.51 17.10 1.41
N LEU A 621 12.52 16.75 0.59
CA LEU A 621 11.16 16.51 1.06
C LEU A 621 11.09 15.09 1.61
N MET A 622 10.84 14.97 2.91
CA MET A 622 10.65 13.66 3.56
C MET A 622 9.15 13.38 3.67
N CYS A 623 8.63 12.50 2.82
CA CYS A 623 7.23 12.07 2.80
C CYS A 623 7.00 10.99 3.87
N MET A 624 6.73 11.43 5.10
CA MET A 624 6.65 10.62 6.30
C MET A 624 5.34 9.82 6.39
N SER A 625 5.49 8.55 6.73
CA SER A 625 4.44 7.57 7.01
C SER A 625 5.03 6.39 7.80
N ASP A 626 4.19 5.48 8.29
CA ASP A 626 4.66 4.24 8.94
C ASP A 626 5.47 3.37 7.96
N THR A 627 5.07 3.32 6.69
CA THR A 627 5.76 2.63 5.60
C THR A 627 7.07 3.30 5.20
N TYR A 628 7.17 4.63 5.32
CA TYR A 628 8.43 5.36 5.18
C TYR A 628 9.43 4.98 6.28
N LYS A 629 8.98 4.97 7.55
CA LYS A 629 9.84 4.64 8.69
C LYS A 629 10.40 3.21 8.66
N ARG A 630 9.66 2.27 8.04
CA ARG A 630 10.07 0.85 7.89
C ARG A 630 10.96 0.58 6.68
N SER A 631 11.10 1.54 5.76
CA SER A 631 11.87 1.35 4.52
C SER A 631 13.36 1.61 4.75
N ALA A 632 14.19 0.59 4.54
CA ALA A 632 15.65 0.71 4.61
C ALA A 632 16.21 1.73 3.60
N ASN A 633 15.58 1.84 2.43
CA ASN A 633 15.93 2.84 1.42
C ASN A 633 15.66 4.24 1.94
N CYS A 634 14.45 4.50 2.44
CA CYS A 634 14.06 5.80 2.97
C CYS A 634 14.90 6.18 4.19
N GLN A 635 15.21 5.21 5.07
CA GLN A 635 16.11 5.43 6.21
C GLN A 635 17.52 5.80 5.73
N SER A 636 18.05 5.13 4.71
CA SER A 636 19.36 5.46 4.14
C SER A 636 19.41 6.88 3.58
N GLU A 637 18.42 7.25 2.78
CA GLU A 637 18.30 8.62 2.22
C GLU A 637 18.20 9.67 3.32
N ALA A 638 17.37 9.42 4.35
CA ALA A 638 17.17 10.35 5.45
C ALA A 638 18.41 10.52 6.32
N GLU A 639 19.08 9.43 6.69
CA GLU A 639 20.35 9.48 7.42
C GLU A 639 21.42 10.21 6.60
N TYR A 640 21.50 9.93 5.30
CA TYR A 640 22.47 10.57 4.42
C TYR A 640 22.22 12.07 4.28
N ALA A 641 20.98 12.48 4.01
CA ALA A 641 20.56 13.88 3.97
C ALA A 641 20.86 14.62 5.29
N PHE A 642 20.60 13.96 6.43
CA PHE A 642 20.88 14.50 7.74
C PHE A 642 22.38 14.69 8.00
N LYS A 643 23.20 13.68 7.67
CA LYS A 643 24.68 13.76 7.77
C LYS A 643 25.25 14.90 6.92
N ARG A 644 24.68 15.11 5.73
CA ARG A 644 25.06 16.16 4.79
C ARG A 644 24.43 17.52 5.09
N LYS A 645 23.69 17.63 6.22
CA LYS A 645 23.04 18.86 6.69
C LYS A 645 22.15 19.52 5.62
N LYS A 646 21.49 18.72 4.79
CA LYS A 646 20.57 19.22 3.76
C LYS A 646 19.35 19.90 4.40
N ASN A 647 18.68 20.77 3.64
CA ASN A 647 17.47 21.44 4.09
C ASN A 647 16.29 20.47 4.04
N ILE A 648 15.98 19.84 5.18
CA ILE A 648 14.91 18.86 5.30
C ILE A 648 13.57 19.57 5.50
N VAL A 649 12.59 19.26 4.64
CA VAL A 649 11.19 19.70 4.77
C VAL A 649 10.31 18.47 5.01
N PRO A 650 9.79 18.29 6.24
CA PRO A 650 8.97 17.14 6.57
C PRO A 650 7.54 17.28 6.02
N ILE A 651 7.04 16.21 5.39
CA ILE A 651 5.67 16.12 4.86
C ILE A 651 4.98 14.92 5.50
N GLN A 652 3.80 15.10 6.06
CA GLN A 652 3.01 14.01 6.62
C GLN A 652 2.02 13.51 5.56
N MET A 653 2.13 12.22 5.23
CA MET A 653 1.35 11.58 4.16
C MET A 653 0.06 10.92 4.66
N LYS A 654 -0.08 10.72 5.98
CA LYS A 654 -1.24 10.08 6.60
C LYS A 654 -1.72 10.87 7.81
N GLU A 655 -3.03 10.90 8.05
CA GLU A 655 -3.61 11.54 9.23
C GLU A 655 -3.10 10.87 10.53
N ASP A 656 -2.89 11.65 11.58
CA ASP A 656 -2.41 11.22 12.90
C ASP A 656 -1.04 10.52 12.94
N TYR A 657 -0.26 10.50 11.85
CA TYR A 657 1.08 9.93 11.88
C TYR A 657 2.02 10.82 12.70
N ILE A 658 2.60 10.27 13.76
CA ILE A 658 3.58 10.96 14.60
C ILE A 658 4.93 10.29 14.38
N PRO A 659 5.94 10.99 13.82
CA PRO A 659 7.27 10.44 13.69
C PRO A 659 7.93 10.27 15.06
N ASP A 660 8.50 9.10 15.28
CA ASP A 660 9.17 8.66 16.50
C ASP A 660 10.50 7.93 16.17
N GLY A 661 11.22 7.46 17.20
CA GLY A 661 12.51 6.78 17.05
C GLY A 661 13.53 7.55 16.19
N TRP A 662 14.18 6.85 15.27
CA TRP A 662 15.21 7.41 14.38
C TRP A 662 14.69 8.57 13.51
N LEU A 663 13.44 8.48 13.04
CA LEU A 663 12.85 9.50 12.19
C LEU A 663 12.55 10.76 13.01
N GLY A 664 11.96 10.61 14.20
CA GLY A 664 11.75 11.71 15.13
C GLY A 664 13.06 12.45 15.49
N PHE A 665 14.15 11.71 15.66
CA PHE A 665 15.48 12.30 15.93
C PHE A 665 16.01 13.14 14.76
N ILE A 666 15.91 12.65 13.51
CA ILE A 666 16.35 13.38 12.31
C ILE A 666 15.55 14.68 12.14
N LEU A 667 14.24 14.60 12.36
CA LEU A 667 13.33 15.73 12.17
C LEU A 667 13.50 16.80 13.25
N GLY A 668 13.71 16.42 14.50
CA GLY A 668 13.92 17.34 15.62
C GLY A 668 12.71 18.25 15.86
N THR A 669 12.94 19.57 15.85
CA THR A 669 11.89 20.59 16.07
C THR A 669 11.29 21.14 14.77
N ARG A 670 11.59 20.53 13.62
CA ARG A 670 11.09 20.98 12.31
C ARG A 670 9.56 20.85 12.24
N MET A 671 8.93 21.86 11.68
CA MET A 671 7.50 21.84 11.41
C MET A 671 7.24 20.94 10.19
N TYR A 672 6.19 20.12 10.25
CA TYR A 672 5.75 19.31 9.12
C TYR A 672 4.49 19.90 8.47
N ILE A 673 4.31 19.59 7.19
CA ILE A 673 3.11 19.95 6.42
C ILE A 673 2.24 18.71 6.29
N ASP A 674 0.99 18.83 6.72
CA ASP A 674 0.03 17.73 6.71
C ASP A 674 -0.84 17.78 5.46
N PHE A 675 -0.66 16.81 4.55
CA PHE A 675 -1.36 16.75 3.27
C PHE A 675 -2.74 16.08 3.37
N GLU A 676 -3.06 15.43 4.49
CA GLU A 676 -4.38 14.84 4.73
C GLU A 676 -5.30 15.84 5.45
N LYS A 677 -4.74 16.65 6.35
CA LYS A 677 -5.51 17.65 7.10
C LYS A 677 -5.98 18.85 6.27
N TYR A 678 -5.22 19.23 5.24
CA TYR A 678 -5.53 20.38 4.40
C TYR A 678 -5.92 19.92 3.00
N ASP A 679 -6.80 20.68 2.34
CA ASP A 679 -7.02 20.51 0.90
C ASP A 679 -5.68 20.57 0.17
N PHE A 680 -5.50 19.71 -0.84
CA PHE A 680 -4.24 19.53 -1.54
C PHE A 680 -3.60 20.85 -2.00
N ASP A 681 -4.37 21.74 -2.61
CA ASP A 681 -3.86 23.03 -3.11
C ASP A 681 -3.33 23.92 -1.98
N LYS A 682 -3.98 23.87 -0.81
CA LYS A 682 -3.54 24.60 0.38
C LYS A 682 -2.30 23.95 1.00
N ALA A 683 -2.21 22.63 1.03
CA ALA A 683 -1.03 21.92 1.50
C ALA A 683 0.20 22.25 0.63
N ILE A 684 0.02 22.31 -0.69
CA ILE A 684 1.06 22.75 -1.63
C ILE A 684 1.46 24.21 -1.39
N GLU A 685 0.50 25.11 -1.16
CA GLU A 685 0.81 26.51 -0.84
C GLU A 685 1.65 26.62 0.44
N LEU A 686 1.34 25.84 1.48
CA LEU A 686 2.13 25.78 2.70
C LEU A 686 3.55 25.23 2.44
N LEU A 687 3.66 24.21 1.59
CA LEU A 687 4.95 23.64 1.18
C LEU A 687 5.83 24.64 0.45
N ASP A 688 5.26 25.36 -0.53
CA ASP A 688 5.99 26.39 -1.26
C ASP A 688 6.46 27.52 -0.33
N ASN A 689 5.58 27.99 0.55
CA ASN A 689 5.93 29.01 1.54
C ASN A 689 7.06 28.58 2.47
N GLU A 690 7.07 27.32 2.92
CA GLU A 690 8.13 26.79 3.78
C GLU A 690 9.47 26.74 3.04
N ILE A 691 9.49 26.25 1.78
CA ILE A 691 10.70 26.23 0.95
C ILE A 691 11.24 27.65 0.75
N GLN A 692 10.37 28.62 0.43
CA GLN A 692 10.76 30.01 0.24
C GLN A 692 11.26 30.67 1.53
N LEU A 693 10.65 30.32 2.68
CA LEU A 693 11.08 30.81 3.99
C LEU A 693 12.50 30.30 4.32
N GLN A 694 12.77 29.01 4.09
CA GLN A 694 14.09 28.44 4.29
C GLN A 694 15.13 29.09 3.35
N LYS A 695 14.81 29.28 2.06
CA LYS A 695 15.65 30.01 1.10
C LYS A 695 16.04 31.40 1.60
N LYS A 696 15.08 32.13 2.17
CA LYS A 696 15.32 33.48 2.68
C LYS A 696 16.24 33.45 3.90
N ASN A 697 15.99 32.56 4.86
CA ASN A 697 16.80 32.44 6.06
C ASN A 697 18.24 32.02 5.75
N SER A 698 18.46 31.14 4.77
CA SER A 698 19.80 30.75 4.32
C SER A 698 20.59 31.92 3.74
N LYS A 699 19.96 32.76 2.90
CA LYS A 699 20.60 33.96 2.35
C LYS A 699 20.95 35.00 3.41
N GLU A 700 20.03 35.25 4.35
CA GLU A 700 20.27 36.19 5.46
C GLU A 700 21.41 35.68 6.38
N ALA A 701 21.54 34.37 6.57
CA ALA A 701 22.63 33.77 7.33
C ALA A 701 23.99 33.85 6.60
N GLU A 702 24.01 33.61 5.28
CA GLU A 702 25.22 33.76 4.45
C GLU A 702 25.71 35.22 4.42
N GLU A 703 24.79 36.18 4.23
CA GLU A 703 25.11 37.62 4.26
C GLU A 703 25.64 38.07 5.63
N ALA A 704 25.09 37.53 6.73
CA ALA A 704 25.59 37.80 8.08
C ALA A 704 26.98 37.20 8.35
N ALA A 705 27.23 35.97 7.87
CA ALA A 705 28.53 35.30 8.01
C ALA A 705 29.65 36.03 7.22
N GLU A 706 29.34 36.50 6.00
CA GLU A 706 30.29 37.31 5.22
C GLU A 706 30.61 38.67 5.88
N MET A 707 29.64 39.28 6.58
CA MET A 707 29.88 40.51 7.33
C MET A 707 30.74 40.27 8.58
N GLU A 708 30.60 39.12 9.25
CA GLU A 708 31.46 38.74 10.37
C GLU A 708 32.89 38.44 9.91
N GLU A 709 33.11 37.70 8.83
CA GLU A 709 34.47 37.44 8.28
C GLU A 709 35.18 38.73 7.84
N LYS A 710 34.45 39.67 7.22
CA LYS A 710 35.00 41.00 6.87
C LYS A 710 35.33 41.85 8.11
N SER A 711 34.70 41.59 9.26
CA SER A 711 34.97 42.29 10.52
C SER A 711 36.20 41.74 11.28
N VAL A 712 36.50 40.45 11.15
CA VAL A 712 37.65 39.80 11.80
C VAL A 712 38.96 40.25 11.15
N VAL A 713 39.01 40.38 9.82
CA VAL A 713 40.18 40.90 9.09
C VAL A 713 40.48 42.37 9.42
N ALA A 714 39.49 43.15 9.88
CA ALA A 714 39.68 44.53 10.31
C ALA A 714 40.26 44.66 11.75
N SER A 715 40.33 43.57 12.51
CA SER A 715 40.68 43.59 13.95
C SER A 715 42.14 43.23 14.28
N GLU A 716 42.96 42.81 13.30
CA GLU A 716 44.37 42.45 13.53
C GLU A 716 45.35 43.64 13.71
N ASN A 717 44.85 44.87 13.80
CA ASN A 717 45.69 46.04 14.11
C ASN A 717 45.20 46.75 15.38
N LYS A 718 45.47 46.16 16.55
CA LYS A 718 45.81 46.87 17.80
C LYS A 718 46.19 45.89 18.92
N ASP A 719 47.43 45.42 18.88
CA ASP A 719 48.14 45.04 20.10
C ASP A 719 48.62 46.29 20.83
N ASN A 720 48.25 46.43 22.10
CA ASN A 720 49.11 46.79 23.24
C ASN A 720 48.27 47.32 24.43
N ILE A 721 48.20 46.54 25.51
CA ILE A 721 48.83 46.82 26.82
C ILE A 721 48.48 45.66 27.76
N LYS A 722 49.52 44.99 28.25
CA LYS A 722 49.48 44.01 29.34
C LYS A 722 49.67 44.71 30.69
N GLU A 723 49.27 43.97 31.73
CA GLU A 723 49.68 44.05 33.15
C GLU A 723 49.06 45.18 34.00
N GLU A 724 48.29 44.84 35.05
CA GLU A 724 48.85 44.60 36.40
C GLU A 724 47.77 44.27 37.47
N VAL A 725 48.20 43.48 38.47
CA VAL A 725 47.71 43.31 39.86
C VAL A 725 46.58 42.31 40.19
N ALA A 726 47.02 41.20 40.78
CA ALA A 726 46.29 40.40 41.75
C ALA A 726 46.25 41.10 43.13
N ASN A 727 45.09 41.16 43.80
CA ASN A 727 44.86 40.67 45.18
C ASN A 727 43.62 41.24 45.90
N HIS A 728 42.95 40.33 46.61
CA HIS A 728 42.24 40.48 47.90
C HIS A 728 40.79 41.03 47.97
N GLN A 729 39.89 40.06 48.17
CA GLN A 729 38.89 39.94 49.24
C GLN A 729 38.23 41.19 49.87
N ASN A 730 36.90 41.19 49.72
CA ASN A 730 35.83 41.49 50.67
C ASN A 730 35.54 42.92 51.17
N THR A 731 34.31 43.32 50.79
CA THR A 731 33.29 44.07 51.53
C THR A 731 33.51 45.57 51.76
N THR A 732 32.71 46.40 51.08
CA THR A 732 31.69 47.26 51.73
C THR A 732 30.82 48.01 50.71
N ASN A 733 29.51 47.77 50.80
CA ASN A 733 28.38 48.69 50.57
C ASN A 733 28.54 49.82 49.54
N VAL A 734 28.11 49.52 48.31
CA VAL A 734 27.45 50.50 47.45
C VAL A 734 25.97 50.13 47.39
N LYS A 735 25.10 51.09 47.71
CA LYS A 735 23.65 51.00 47.45
C LYS A 735 23.44 50.83 45.94
N VAL A 736 23.25 49.60 45.46
CA VAL A 736 22.91 49.33 44.06
C VAL A 736 21.39 49.30 43.93
N ASN A 737 20.91 50.04 42.94
CA ASN A 737 19.51 50.25 42.60
C ASN A 737 18.83 48.90 42.28
N LYS A 738 17.73 48.58 42.97
CA LYS A 738 17.06 47.26 42.90
C LYS A 738 16.26 46.98 41.60
N ASN A 739 16.32 47.86 40.60
CA ASN A 739 15.37 47.85 39.48
C ASN A 739 15.97 47.56 38.09
N ASN A 740 17.18 47.01 37.98
CA ASN A 740 17.70 46.59 36.67
C ASN A 740 17.66 45.06 36.54
N ILE A 741 16.81 44.55 35.64
CA ILE A 741 16.64 43.10 35.41
C ILE A 741 17.95 42.43 34.98
N LEU A 742 18.84 43.18 34.32
CA LEU A 742 20.16 42.72 33.88
C LEU A 742 21.09 42.33 35.03
N ASN A 743 20.80 42.77 36.27
CA ASN A 743 21.59 42.43 37.45
C ASN A 743 21.01 41.22 38.23
N TRP A 744 19.95 40.58 37.73
CA TRP A 744 19.31 39.48 38.44
C TRP A 744 20.06 38.17 38.19
N ASN A 745 20.42 37.51 39.28
CA ASN A 745 20.88 36.11 39.23
C ASN A 745 19.69 35.14 39.18
N GLU A 746 19.97 33.85 38.99
CA GLU A 746 18.96 32.80 38.92
C GLU A 746 18.01 32.77 40.13
N ASP A 747 18.53 33.03 41.33
CA ASP A 747 17.72 33.10 42.54
C ASP A 747 16.77 34.29 42.55
N ASN A 748 17.19 35.45 42.03
CA ASN A 748 16.34 36.63 41.90
C ASN A 748 15.22 36.40 40.86
N VAL A 749 15.53 35.76 39.74
CA VAL A 749 14.53 35.37 38.72
C VAL A 749 13.52 34.39 39.32
N ARG A 750 13.99 33.36 40.01
CA ARG A 750 13.13 32.37 40.67
C ARG A 750 12.24 33.00 41.74
N GLU A 751 12.79 33.86 42.59
CA GLU A 751 12.04 34.58 43.63
C GLU A 751 10.96 35.49 43.02
N PHE A 752 11.27 36.20 41.93
CA PHE A 752 10.31 37.02 41.21
C PHE A 752 9.14 36.19 40.64
N LEU A 753 9.44 35.09 39.94
CA LEU A 753 8.41 34.25 39.32
C LEU A 753 7.51 33.61 40.39
N LEU A 754 8.06 33.17 41.52
CA LEU A 754 7.29 32.62 42.63
C LEU A 754 6.43 33.69 43.32
N LYS A 755 6.97 34.89 43.57
CA LYS A 755 6.25 36.01 44.19
C LYS A 755 5.05 36.49 43.36
N HIS A 756 5.09 36.30 42.04
CA HIS A 756 4.02 36.70 41.12
C HIS A 756 3.07 35.55 40.74
N ASN A 757 3.09 34.42 41.47
CA ASN A 757 2.26 33.23 41.20
C ASN A 757 2.48 32.65 39.79
N LEU A 758 3.74 32.59 39.33
CA LEU A 758 4.15 32.05 38.03
C LEU A 758 4.93 30.74 38.19
N SER A 759 4.47 29.84 39.07
CA SER A 759 5.19 28.60 39.40
C SER A 759 5.41 27.66 38.21
N ALA A 760 4.49 27.61 37.25
CA ALA A 760 4.65 26.82 36.03
C ALA A 760 5.80 27.34 35.16
N ILE A 761 5.96 28.66 35.07
CA ILE A 761 7.01 29.28 34.25
C ILE A 761 8.35 29.31 35.00
N ALA A 762 8.32 29.43 36.33
CA ALA A 762 9.50 29.25 37.17
C ALA A 762 10.17 27.88 36.97
N PHE A 763 9.39 26.86 36.58
CA PHE A 763 9.93 25.54 36.27
C PHE A 763 10.65 25.49 34.92
N LEU A 764 10.09 26.16 33.89
CA LEU A 764 10.73 26.30 32.58
C LEU A 764 11.99 27.16 32.66
N CYS A 765 12.01 28.16 33.53
CA CYS A 765 13.12 29.09 33.69
C CYS A 765 14.14 28.66 34.75
N GLN A 766 14.35 27.35 34.96
CA GLN A 766 15.42 26.87 35.85
C GLN A 766 16.79 27.14 35.22
N GLY A 767 17.69 27.78 35.96
CA GLY A 767 19.01 28.16 35.45
C GLY A 767 19.03 29.44 34.62
N ILE A 768 17.89 30.13 34.47
CA ILE A 768 17.78 31.37 33.69
C ILE A 768 18.12 32.58 34.56
N ASN A 769 19.08 33.40 34.11
CA ASN A 769 19.42 34.69 34.70
C ASN A 769 18.57 35.84 34.14
N GLY A 770 18.75 37.06 34.65
CA GLY A 770 17.92 38.21 34.27
C GLY A 770 18.02 38.67 32.81
N GLU A 771 19.18 38.48 32.18
CA GLU A 771 19.40 38.80 30.76
C GLU A 771 18.69 37.80 29.85
N GLU A 772 18.84 36.52 30.14
CA GLU A 772 18.15 35.43 29.44
C GLU A 772 16.63 35.52 29.59
N LEU A 773 16.14 35.91 30.77
CA LEU A 773 14.72 36.17 31.00
C LEU A 773 14.18 37.34 30.15
N SER A 774 14.99 38.38 29.96
CA SER A 774 14.65 39.52 29.10
C SER A 774 14.61 39.13 27.62
N ASN A 775 15.53 38.27 27.18
CA ASN A 775 15.54 37.72 25.82
C ASN A 775 14.31 36.82 25.58
N LEU A 776 13.98 35.95 26.54
CA LEU A 776 12.77 35.13 26.49
C LEU A 776 11.49 35.98 26.38
N TYR A 777 11.42 37.09 27.13
CA TYR A 777 10.31 38.04 27.02
C TYR A 777 10.24 38.70 25.65
N THR A 778 11.39 39.08 25.07
CA THR A 778 11.46 39.68 23.74
C THR A 778 10.97 38.69 22.67
N MET A 779 11.39 37.43 22.73
CA MET A 779 10.88 36.37 21.87
C MET A 779 9.36 36.18 22.01
N CYS A 780 8.87 36.18 23.25
CA CYS A 780 7.43 36.07 23.53
C CYS A 780 6.64 37.29 23.04
N LYS A 781 7.25 38.48 22.92
CA LYS A 781 6.62 39.69 22.39
C LYS A 781 6.54 39.66 20.86
N THR A 782 7.58 39.17 20.19
CA THR A 782 7.65 39.12 18.71
C THR A 782 6.74 38.03 18.12
N ASN A 783 6.59 36.89 18.80
CA ASN A 783 5.78 35.78 18.30
C ASN A 783 4.96 35.09 19.41
N SER A 784 4.01 35.83 20.00
CA SER A 784 3.29 35.43 21.22
C SER A 784 2.48 34.13 21.11
N ILE A 785 1.94 33.83 19.93
CA ILE A 785 1.14 32.61 19.71
C ILE A 785 2.06 31.39 19.57
N SER A 786 3.15 31.51 18.80
CA SER A 786 4.13 30.43 18.63
C SER A 786 4.84 30.13 19.95
N MET A 787 5.31 31.15 20.65
CA MET A 787 6.01 30.98 21.93
C MET A 787 5.11 30.41 23.02
N TYR A 788 3.82 30.78 23.07
CA TYR A 788 2.89 30.13 23.99
C TYR A 788 2.76 28.62 23.71
N ARG A 789 2.72 28.22 22.43
CA ARG A 789 2.67 26.81 22.04
C ARG A 789 3.95 26.08 22.41
N SER A 790 5.12 26.65 22.12
CA SER A 790 6.42 26.06 22.46
C SER A 790 6.59 25.86 23.97
N LEU A 791 6.34 26.90 24.78
CA LEU A 791 6.43 26.81 26.25
C LEU A 791 5.38 25.86 26.83
N LYS A 792 4.20 25.75 26.20
CA LYS A 792 3.18 24.78 26.60
C LYS A 792 3.63 23.35 26.31
N LEU A 793 4.20 23.09 25.14
CA LEU A 793 4.71 21.78 24.76
C LEU A 793 5.86 21.37 25.68
N GLU A 794 6.83 22.26 25.92
CA GLU A 794 7.96 21.99 26.80
C GLU A 794 7.50 21.67 28.24
N LEU A 795 6.50 22.37 28.77
CA LEU A 795 5.93 22.06 30.10
C LEU A 795 5.23 20.69 30.14
N ILE A 796 4.60 20.28 29.03
CA ILE A 796 3.98 18.95 28.89
C ILE A 796 5.07 17.87 28.83
N HIS A 797 6.09 18.05 27.98
CA HIS A 797 7.17 17.09 27.80
C HIS A 797 8.06 16.93 29.05
N SER A 798 8.46 18.03 29.69
CA SER A 798 9.44 17.99 30.79
C SER A 798 8.82 17.64 32.15
N CYS A 799 7.52 17.88 32.36
CA CYS A 799 6.92 17.66 33.68
C CYS A 799 5.42 17.36 33.71
N ASN A 800 4.82 16.99 32.58
CA ASN A 800 3.41 16.60 32.44
C ASN A 800 2.42 17.61 33.05
N LYS A 801 2.73 18.91 32.92
CA LYS A 801 1.88 20.02 33.39
C LYS A 801 1.43 20.85 32.21
N ILE A 802 0.21 21.37 32.29
CA ILE A 802 -0.35 22.26 31.26
C ILE A 802 -0.04 23.70 31.64
N LEU A 803 0.50 24.50 30.71
CA LEU A 803 0.65 25.94 30.88
C LEU A 803 -0.69 26.66 30.61
N PRO A 804 -1.41 27.15 31.64
CA PRO A 804 -2.66 27.85 31.42
C PRO A 804 -2.40 29.18 30.72
N ILE A 805 -3.24 29.53 29.75
CA ILE A 805 -3.09 30.78 28.99
C ILE A 805 -3.12 32.02 29.91
N SER A 806 -3.87 31.95 31.02
CA SER A 806 -3.94 32.99 32.04
C SER A 806 -2.60 33.20 32.78
N THR A 807 -1.82 32.14 32.97
CA THR A 807 -0.48 32.20 33.58
C THR A 807 0.52 32.79 32.61
N TYR A 808 0.46 32.43 31.33
CA TYR A 808 1.30 33.01 30.28
C TYR A 808 1.04 34.52 30.10
N LEU A 809 -0.22 34.94 30.03
CA LEU A 809 -0.58 36.36 29.94
C LEU A 809 -0.16 37.13 31.20
N ARG A 810 -0.25 36.51 32.37
CA ARG A 810 0.23 37.11 33.64
C ARG A 810 1.75 37.28 33.63
N PHE A 811 2.50 36.31 33.12
CA PHE A 811 3.95 36.42 32.94
C PHE A 811 4.31 37.58 32.01
N MET A 812 3.68 37.65 30.83
CA MET A 812 3.90 38.72 29.86
C MET A 812 3.62 40.11 30.45
N SER A 813 2.56 40.24 31.25
CA SER A 813 2.23 41.51 31.92
C SER A 813 3.21 41.87 33.04
N ARG A 814 3.71 40.88 33.80
CA ARG A 814 4.58 41.14 34.96
C ARG A 814 6.02 41.40 34.56
N ILE A 815 6.55 40.69 33.56
CA ILE A 815 7.91 40.94 33.08
C ILE A 815 7.98 42.25 32.31
N ARG A 816 6.92 42.62 31.57
CA ARG A 816 6.84 43.94 30.93
C ARG A 816 7.12 45.10 31.90
N ALA A 817 6.56 45.03 33.10
CA ALA A 817 6.75 46.07 34.13
C ALA A 817 8.19 46.15 34.67
N VAL A 818 9.03 45.15 34.39
CA VAL A 818 10.43 45.09 34.83
C VAL A 818 11.39 45.36 33.67
N CYS A 819 11.06 44.92 32.45
CA CYS A 819 11.85 45.14 31.23
C CYS A 819 11.63 46.52 30.59
N ASP A 820 10.43 47.12 30.70
CA ASP A 820 10.19 48.45 30.11
C ASP A 820 10.75 49.59 31.02
N ASP A 821 10.91 49.36 32.33
CA ASP A 821 11.54 50.31 33.28
C ASP A 821 13.06 50.49 33.04
N THR A 822 13.72 49.55 32.35
CA THR A 822 15.16 49.62 32.05
C THR A 822 15.47 50.33 30.73
N LEU A 823 14.51 50.35 29.79
CA LEU A 823 14.62 51.01 28.49
C LEU A 823 14.44 52.53 28.56
N ASP A 824 13.71 53.05 29.57
CA ASP A 824 13.50 54.49 29.73
C ASP A 824 14.74 55.22 30.29
N THR A 825 15.64 54.49 30.97
CA THR A 825 16.91 55.04 31.49
C THR A 825 18.04 55.11 30.47
N SER A 826 18.05 54.26 29.43
CA SER A 826 19.08 54.29 28.37
C SER A 826 18.74 55.28 27.25
N ALA A 827 17.45 55.55 27.02
CA ALA A 827 17.00 56.56 26.05
C ALA A 827 17.22 58.01 26.53
N GLN A 828 17.25 58.28 27.84
CA GLN A 828 17.51 59.62 28.38
C GLN A 828 18.99 60.04 28.39
N THR A 829 19.92 59.09 28.31
CA THR A 829 21.37 59.38 28.27
C THR A 829 21.92 59.55 26.86
N MET A 830 21.31 58.95 25.83
CA MET A 830 21.68 59.20 24.43
C MET A 830 21.08 60.47 23.84
N ASN A 831 19.93 60.95 24.36
CA ASN A 831 19.31 62.20 23.90
C ASN A 831 19.91 63.48 24.52
N LYS A 832 20.94 63.39 25.37
CA LYS A 832 21.64 64.57 25.93
C LYS A 832 23.00 64.87 25.29
N SER A 833 23.52 64.03 24.41
CA SER A 833 24.78 64.28 23.70
C SER A 833 24.62 64.70 22.23
N TYR A 834 23.38 64.81 21.74
CA TYR A 834 23.07 65.22 20.37
C TYR A 834 22.31 66.56 20.26
N GLU A 835 22.06 67.24 21.38
CA GLU A 835 21.36 68.55 21.43
C GLU A 835 22.26 69.75 21.78
N HIS A 836 23.60 69.61 21.74
CA HIS A 836 24.52 70.71 22.12
C HIS A 836 25.44 71.26 21.03
N ASP A 837 25.36 70.80 19.78
CA ASP A 837 26.19 71.31 18.67
C ASP A 837 25.41 71.88 17.46
N LEU A 838 24.11 72.12 17.59
CA LEU A 838 23.30 72.81 16.57
C LEU A 838 22.28 73.73 17.23
N LEU A 839 22.73 74.87 17.77
CA LEU A 839 21.99 76.12 17.95
C LEU A 839 22.96 77.19 18.50
N ASP A 840 23.88 77.62 17.64
CA ASP A 840 24.52 78.94 17.71
C ASP A 840 24.21 79.63 16.37
N ASP A 841 22.93 79.96 16.19
CA ASP A 841 22.43 81.05 15.35
C ASP A 841 21.00 81.38 15.78
N GLN A 842 20.92 82.43 16.62
CA GLN A 842 19.76 83.14 17.20
C GLN A 842 19.14 82.64 18.52
#